data_AF-A0A9E2GSK0-F1
#
_entry.id   AF-A0A9E2GSK0-F1
#
_cell.length_a   1.000
_cell.length_b   1.000
_cell.length_c   1.000
_cell.angle_alpha   90.00
_cell.angle_beta   90.00
_cell.angle_gamma   90.00
#
_symmetry.space_group_name_H-M   'P 1'
#
loop_
_entity.id
_entity.type
_entity.pdbx_description
1 polymer ?
#
loop_
_entity_poly.entity_id
_entity_poly.type
_entity_poly.pdbx_seq_one_letter_code
_entity_poly.pdbx_strand_id
1 'polypeptide(L)'
;MKKSTTGILLSLGFLFCLPSTATASDLYIKSCKAYAYRNPYSATNVDVRFAAEVCIDNTSFWTDTVEVAFFPNLTSAPVLPVNSGFYSATVNLGDFFWNWYWGPQCGVAQYDLINTNMAQGTYRLYCAVDPRNVRAEDNENNNVYGPSIWRIGPDLYIDQFWYEKKGAELKYKYRVCNKGTHEAKNFRNGVYFNRATKPRDGEYSDQFKSLKSLPAPTCYYWWGGNWDCRPSCADGDDDDDDVIEIMRNPTPNGNYVSWVKADEGTFVDEADETNNVKGPLYINMANPDLVIKWFRASVSKTPPYSITYEAEICNVGAADSGPFWIDIYYHRDRENPPSVGQPGDVHEKISNLKHKGHVPYCIVKTFIRYNVAQREYESYCQVDSDEFVVDPDRVTNMDGPVVIEVPEGALPPGCNDNDGDGFGFGSDCTGDVDCNDDDATINPGASEICSDDIDQNCNDTANDGCPGVDCKDTDGDGVPKGPDCVVSDCDDNNPNRFPGNPEICGDGIDNDCDGYVDDCCPGVTLCDNDGDGACVGADCPGPVDPNCFAACNGNIECIADCPPAPDPACVAACEGLQSCIDDCPPARDPNCVEACAGALSCIEACPPAEDSNDNDPVCGWEGSIEICGDHKDNDCDGIADDGCPG
;
A
#
# COMPACT_ATOMS: atom_id res chain seq x y z
N MET A 1 65.97 -42.99 3.82
CA MET A 1 66.89 -44.15 3.77
C MET A 1 68.24 -43.69 3.20
N LYS A 2 69.31 -44.41 3.53
CA LYS A 2 70.72 -43.97 3.65
C LYS A 2 71.42 -43.39 2.39
N LYS A 3 72.49 -42.63 2.72
CA LYS A 3 73.60 -42.04 1.95
C LYS A 3 74.37 -42.97 0.99
N SER A 4 75.17 -42.31 0.13
CA SER A 4 76.51 -42.69 -0.38
C SER A 4 76.49 -43.40 -1.76
N THR A 5 77.34 -43.14 -2.77
CA THR A 5 78.62 -42.41 -2.89
C THR A 5 79.02 -42.30 -4.38
N THR A 6 79.66 -41.18 -4.75
CA THR A 6 80.70 -40.97 -5.80
C THR A 6 80.64 -41.64 -7.20
N GLY A 7 80.76 -40.79 -8.23
CA GLY A 7 81.13 -41.17 -9.60
C GLY A 7 81.63 -39.98 -10.45
N ILE A 8 82.91 -39.63 -10.27
CA ILE A 8 83.88 -38.95 -11.15
C ILE A 8 83.32 -38.28 -12.44
N LEU A 9 83.42 -36.94 -12.49
CA LEU A 9 83.34 -36.13 -13.71
C LEU A 9 84.76 -35.72 -14.12
N LEU A 10 85.20 -36.09 -15.32
CA LEU A 10 86.19 -35.29 -16.04
C LEU A 10 86.02 -35.39 -17.56
N SER A 11 86.07 -34.20 -18.14
CA SER A 11 86.36 -33.82 -19.52
C SER A 11 85.42 -34.31 -20.62
N LEU A 12 84.56 -33.38 -21.07
CA LEU A 12 84.62 -32.89 -22.44
C LEU A 12 84.34 -31.39 -22.41
N GLY A 13 85.39 -30.61 -22.66
CA GLY A 13 85.29 -29.17 -22.82
C GLY A 13 84.53 -28.84 -24.09
N PHE A 14 83.33 -28.29 -23.93
CA PHE A 14 82.78 -27.35 -24.90
C PHE A 14 83.05 -25.96 -24.34
N LEU A 15 84.12 -25.35 -24.85
CA LEU A 15 84.34 -23.91 -24.74
C LEU A 15 83.28 -23.24 -25.64
N PHE A 16 82.07 -23.05 -25.10
CA PHE A 16 81.15 -22.08 -25.69
C PHE A 16 81.77 -20.71 -25.48
N CYS A 17 82.16 -20.08 -26.59
CA CYS A 17 82.31 -18.65 -26.65
C CYS A 17 80.92 -18.05 -26.41
N LEU A 18 80.57 -17.81 -25.15
CA LEU A 18 79.38 -17.03 -24.80
C LEU A 18 79.67 -15.59 -25.24
N PRO A 19 78.84 -14.99 -26.11
CA PRO A 19 78.93 -13.56 -26.37
C PRO A 19 78.73 -12.82 -25.05
N SER A 20 79.65 -11.92 -24.72
CA SER A 20 79.60 -11.04 -23.54
C SER A 20 78.60 -9.91 -23.75
N THR A 21 77.34 -10.24 -24.03
CA THR A 21 76.23 -9.30 -23.97
C THR A 21 75.23 -9.89 -22.99
N ALA A 22 75.42 -9.63 -21.70
CA ALA A 22 74.30 -9.71 -20.78
C ALA A 22 73.26 -8.70 -21.29
N THR A 23 72.15 -9.18 -21.85
CA THR A 23 70.96 -8.36 -22.09
C THR A 23 70.53 -7.81 -20.74
N ALA A 24 70.27 -6.51 -20.63
CA ALA A 24 69.81 -5.96 -19.38
C ALA A 24 68.43 -6.58 -19.06
N SER A 25 68.11 -6.73 -17.79
CA SER A 25 66.77 -7.18 -17.42
C SER A 25 65.79 -6.01 -17.63
N ASP A 26 64.58 -6.29 -18.11
CA ASP A 26 63.53 -5.27 -18.29
C ASP A 26 62.63 -5.25 -17.05
N LEU A 27 62.53 -4.12 -16.37
CA LEU A 27 61.66 -3.95 -15.21
C LEU A 27 60.40 -3.23 -15.66
N TYR A 28 59.25 -3.63 -15.15
CA TYR A 28 58.01 -2.96 -15.52
C TYR A 28 56.92 -3.14 -14.48
N ILE A 29 55.94 -2.25 -14.50
CA ILE A 29 54.74 -2.36 -13.66
C ILE A 29 53.62 -3.00 -14.47
N LYS A 30 53.07 -4.08 -13.94
CA LYS A 30 51.94 -4.81 -14.56
C LYS A 30 50.59 -4.30 -14.08
N SER A 31 50.50 -3.87 -12.81
CA SER A 31 49.31 -3.24 -12.27
C SER A 31 49.64 -2.29 -11.13
N CYS A 32 48.82 -1.26 -10.96
CA CYS A 32 48.93 -0.25 -9.93
C CYS A 32 47.52 0.08 -9.42
N LYS A 33 47.26 -0.07 -8.12
CA LYS A 33 45.93 0.10 -7.53
C LYS A 33 46.02 0.82 -6.18
N ALA A 34 44.94 1.50 -5.83
CA ALA A 34 44.73 2.05 -4.49
C ALA A 34 43.43 1.49 -3.92
N TYR A 35 43.42 1.30 -2.60
CA TYR A 35 42.25 0.89 -1.85
C TYR A 35 42.09 1.81 -0.65
N ALA A 36 40.91 2.38 -0.48
CA ALA A 36 40.58 3.22 0.67
C ALA A 36 39.73 2.40 1.65
N TYR A 37 40.04 2.53 2.93
CA TYR A 37 39.33 1.89 4.02
C TYR A 37 39.01 2.95 5.08
N ARG A 38 37.88 2.79 5.77
CA ARG A 38 37.59 3.63 6.92
C ARG A 38 38.57 3.34 8.05
N ASN A 39 39.14 4.38 8.65
CA ASN A 39 40.01 4.20 9.80
C ASN A 39 39.17 3.76 11.02
N PRO A 40 39.53 2.68 11.73
CA PRO A 40 38.74 2.16 12.85
C PRO A 40 38.76 3.05 14.09
N TYR A 41 39.68 4.01 14.16
CA TYR A 41 39.89 4.92 15.30
C TYR A 41 39.51 6.37 15.01
N SER A 42 38.99 6.67 13.81
CA SER A 42 38.60 8.02 13.41
C SER A 42 37.29 8.01 12.64
N ALA A 43 36.38 8.93 12.98
CA ALA A 43 35.08 9.04 12.33
C ALA A 43 35.15 9.65 10.92
N THR A 44 36.25 10.34 10.59
CA THR A 44 36.41 11.12 9.35
C THR A 44 37.63 10.73 8.52
N ASN A 45 38.64 10.11 9.13
CA ASN A 45 39.89 9.80 8.42
C ASN A 45 39.83 8.41 7.77
N VAL A 46 40.62 8.24 6.71
CA VAL A 46 40.71 7.02 5.93
C VAL A 46 42.13 6.47 5.90
N ASP A 47 42.23 5.16 5.82
CA ASP A 47 43.47 4.44 5.55
C ASP A 47 43.52 4.12 4.06
N VAL A 48 44.63 4.38 3.39
CA VAL A 48 44.80 4.15 1.95
C VAL A 48 45.97 3.20 1.71
N ARG A 49 45.71 2.08 1.05
CA ARG A 49 46.74 1.14 0.61
C ARG A 49 47.02 1.32 -0.87
N PHE A 50 48.26 1.68 -1.20
CA PHE A 50 48.76 1.59 -2.57
C PHE A 50 49.43 0.24 -2.78
N ALA A 51 49.17 -0.38 -3.94
CA ALA A 51 49.78 -1.64 -4.33
C ALA A 51 50.17 -1.62 -5.80
N ALA A 52 51.39 -2.05 -6.11
CA ALA A 52 51.88 -2.22 -7.47
C ALA A 52 52.47 -3.61 -7.66
N GLU A 53 52.03 -4.31 -8.71
CA GLU A 53 52.65 -5.54 -9.17
C GLU A 53 53.78 -5.18 -10.13
N VAL A 54 55.01 -5.45 -9.71
CA VAL A 54 56.24 -5.17 -10.45
C VAL A 54 56.82 -6.48 -10.95
N CYS A 55 57.25 -6.51 -12.20
CA CYS A 55 57.81 -7.68 -12.84
C CYS A 55 59.18 -7.37 -13.45
N ILE A 56 60.04 -8.37 -13.52
CA ILE A 56 61.34 -8.32 -14.20
C ILE A 56 61.49 -9.49 -15.17
N ASP A 57 61.86 -9.19 -16.41
CA ASP A 57 62.16 -10.19 -17.44
C ASP A 57 63.65 -10.58 -17.43
N ASN A 58 63.92 -11.89 -17.55
CA ASN A 58 65.26 -12.51 -17.59
C ASN A 58 66.15 -12.23 -16.36
N THR A 59 66.25 -13.21 -15.46
CA THR A 59 67.04 -13.11 -14.21
C THR A 59 68.55 -13.17 -14.48
N SER A 60 69.19 -12.01 -14.60
CA SER A 60 70.65 -11.90 -14.47
C SER A 60 71.11 -11.37 -13.12
N PHE A 61 70.16 -10.95 -12.26
CA PHE A 61 70.45 -10.36 -10.96
C PHE A 61 70.06 -11.25 -9.78
N TRP A 62 71.01 -11.48 -8.89
CA TRP A 62 70.81 -12.16 -7.61
C TRP A 62 70.36 -11.12 -6.58
N THR A 63 69.20 -11.34 -5.95
CA THR A 63 68.63 -10.54 -4.85
C THR A 63 68.58 -9.04 -5.12
N ASP A 64 67.60 -8.61 -5.93
CA ASP A 64 67.37 -7.19 -6.17
C ASP A 64 66.08 -6.71 -5.49
N THR A 65 66.29 -5.89 -4.45
CA THR A 65 65.25 -5.02 -3.92
C THR A 65 65.14 -3.82 -4.85
N VAL A 66 63.94 -3.54 -5.35
CA VAL A 66 63.66 -2.36 -6.19
C VAL A 66 62.66 -1.44 -5.51
N GLU A 67 62.85 -0.13 -5.70
CA GLU A 67 61.96 0.90 -5.18
C GLU A 67 60.81 1.14 -6.15
N VAL A 68 59.62 1.29 -5.58
CA VAL A 68 58.40 1.64 -6.29
C VAL A 68 57.85 2.92 -5.69
N ALA A 69 57.68 3.93 -6.54
CA ALA A 69 57.05 5.19 -6.20
C ALA A 69 55.55 5.15 -6.51
N PHE A 70 54.77 5.71 -5.60
CA PHE A 70 53.33 5.93 -5.71
C PHE A 70 53.06 7.43 -5.72
N PHE A 71 52.38 7.88 -6.77
CA PHE A 71 52.02 9.28 -6.99
C PHE A 71 50.50 9.43 -6.97
N PRO A 72 49.89 9.57 -5.78
CA PRO A 72 48.49 9.93 -5.72
C PRO A 72 48.32 11.38 -6.15
N ASN A 73 47.29 11.65 -6.95
CA ASN A 73 46.85 13.00 -7.34
C ASN A 73 47.70 13.74 -8.39
N LEU A 74 48.40 13.02 -9.28
CA LEU A 74 48.96 13.64 -10.49
C LEU A 74 47.92 13.70 -11.62
N THR A 75 47.95 14.79 -12.39
CA THR A 75 47.09 14.98 -13.57
C THR A 75 47.67 14.35 -14.83
N SER A 76 48.98 14.14 -14.88
CA SER A 76 49.72 13.48 -15.98
C SER A 76 50.74 12.49 -15.45
N ALA A 77 51.18 11.56 -16.29
CA ALA A 77 52.23 10.60 -15.93
C ALA A 77 53.51 11.32 -15.46
N PRO A 78 54.18 10.84 -14.40
CA PRO A 78 55.47 11.38 -14.00
C PRO A 78 56.51 11.13 -15.09
N VAL A 79 57.38 12.12 -15.33
CA VAL A 79 58.56 11.97 -16.20
C VAL A 79 59.74 11.57 -15.32
N LEU A 80 60.30 10.39 -15.56
CA LEU A 80 61.47 9.89 -14.82
C LEU A 80 62.77 10.56 -15.32
N PRO A 81 63.77 10.77 -14.44
CA PRO A 81 63.81 10.44 -13.02
C PRO A 81 63.09 11.47 -12.13
N VAL A 82 62.49 11.00 -11.03
CA VAL A 82 61.90 11.80 -9.96
C VAL A 82 62.60 11.47 -8.64
N ASN A 83 63.06 12.50 -7.92
CA ASN A 83 63.86 12.32 -6.70
C ASN A 83 63.10 12.53 -5.38
N SER A 84 61.92 13.16 -5.41
CA SER A 84 61.09 13.45 -4.23
C SER A 84 59.63 13.68 -4.62
N GLY A 85 58.73 13.78 -3.62
CA GLY A 85 57.32 14.07 -3.85
C GLY A 85 56.45 12.84 -4.15
N PHE A 86 56.90 11.66 -3.75
CA PHE A 86 56.15 10.40 -3.87
C PHE A 86 56.22 9.59 -2.57
N TYR A 87 55.26 8.69 -2.40
CA TYR A 87 55.35 7.63 -1.40
C TYR A 87 56.12 6.47 -2.01
N SER A 88 56.96 5.78 -1.23
CA SER A 88 57.80 4.71 -1.75
C SER A 88 57.69 3.45 -0.92
N ALA A 89 57.61 2.30 -1.59
CA ALA A 89 57.84 1.00 -0.99
C ALA A 89 58.95 0.28 -1.73
N THR A 90 59.44 -0.81 -1.15
CA THR A 90 60.41 -1.68 -1.79
C THR A 90 59.82 -3.07 -2.00
N VAL A 91 60.24 -3.74 -3.06
CA VAL A 91 59.87 -5.13 -3.37
C VAL A 91 61.13 -5.92 -3.65
N ASN A 92 61.26 -7.09 -3.02
CA ASN A 92 62.35 -8.03 -3.30
C ASN A 92 61.88 -9.01 -4.38
N LEU A 93 62.53 -8.96 -5.54
CA LEU A 93 62.23 -9.84 -6.67
C LEU A 93 63.14 -11.10 -6.70
N GLY A 94 63.98 -11.29 -5.67
CA GLY A 94 65.06 -12.29 -5.66
C GLY A 94 64.98 -13.41 -4.62
N ASP A 95 63.88 -13.58 -3.88
CA ASP A 95 63.75 -14.62 -2.84
C ASP A 95 62.98 -15.89 -3.29
N PHE A 96 62.77 -16.09 -4.59
CA PHE A 96 62.17 -17.34 -5.11
C PHE A 96 63.23 -18.43 -5.30
N PHE A 97 63.55 -19.13 -4.21
CA PHE A 97 64.38 -20.34 -4.25
C PHE A 97 63.71 -21.43 -5.12
N TRP A 98 64.46 -21.92 -6.11
CA TRP A 98 64.21 -23.17 -6.85
C TRP A 98 62.91 -23.26 -7.66
N ASN A 99 62.80 -22.51 -8.74
CA ASN A 99 61.87 -22.90 -9.81
C ASN A 99 62.48 -22.69 -11.19
N TRP A 100 62.57 -23.79 -11.93
CA TRP A 100 63.13 -23.94 -13.28
C TRP A 100 62.25 -23.29 -14.37
N TYR A 101 61.54 -22.22 -14.03
CA TYR A 101 60.53 -21.58 -14.88
C TYR A 101 61.15 -20.47 -15.72
N TRP A 102 61.04 -20.61 -17.04
CA TRP A 102 61.36 -19.59 -18.03
C TRP A 102 60.20 -18.58 -18.15
N GLY A 103 60.12 -17.60 -17.24
CA GLY A 103 59.12 -16.53 -17.27
C GLY A 103 59.43 -15.35 -16.34
N PRO A 104 58.72 -14.21 -16.49
CA PRO A 104 58.90 -13.01 -15.67
C PRO A 104 58.75 -13.31 -14.17
N GLN A 105 59.62 -12.72 -13.36
CA GLN A 105 59.51 -12.76 -11.90
C GLN A 105 58.75 -11.52 -11.43
N CYS A 106 57.65 -11.69 -10.70
CA CYS A 106 56.83 -10.58 -10.23
C CYS A 106 56.71 -10.56 -8.70
N GLY A 107 56.64 -9.36 -8.13
CA GLY A 107 56.38 -9.12 -6.72
C GLY A 107 55.43 -7.93 -6.53
N VAL A 108 54.85 -7.81 -5.34
CA VAL A 108 53.92 -6.71 -5.01
C VAL A 108 54.59 -5.77 -4.02
N ALA A 109 54.76 -4.51 -4.42
CA ALA A 109 55.12 -3.43 -3.51
C ALA A 109 53.85 -2.83 -2.91
N GLN A 110 53.83 -2.60 -1.59
CA GLN A 110 52.69 -2.02 -0.89
C GLN A 110 53.13 -0.86 0.00
N TYR A 111 52.33 0.21 0.02
CA TYR A 111 52.51 1.35 0.91
C TYR A 111 51.17 1.73 1.54
N ASP A 112 51.13 1.75 2.88
CA ASP A 112 49.94 2.10 3.65
C ASP A 112 50.05 3.51 4.21
N LEU A 113 49.10 4.36 3.82
CA LEU A 113 48.82 5.65 4.41
C LEU A 113 47.77 5.49 5.49
N ILE A 114 48.15 5.71 6.75
CA ILE A 114 47.25 5.53 7.89
C ILE A 114 46.75 6.88 8.40
N ASN A 115 45.48 6.92 8.80
CA ASN A 115 44.84 8.05 9.46
C ASN A 115 44.92 9.35 8.63
N THR A 116 44.60 9.25 7.34
CA THR A 116 44.68 10.38 6.41
C THR A 116 43.36 11.14 6.29
N ASN A 117 43.45 12.46 6.16
CA ASN A 117 42.31 13.34 5.92
C ASN A 117 42.11 13.57 4.41
N MET A 118 42.13 12.50 3.61
CA MET A 118 41.83 12.60 2.18
C MET A 118 40.32 12.75 2.01
N ALA A 119 39.89 13.79 1.30
CA ALA A 119 38.48 14.09 1.06
C ALA A 119 37.81 13.00 0.20
N GLN A 120 36.48 12.92 0.29
CA GLN A 120 35.67 12.17 -0.68
C GLN A 120 35.94 12.71 -2.10
N GLY A 121 36.11 11.80 -3.07
CA GLY A 121 36.34 12.18 -4.45
C GLY A 121 37.03 11.11 -5.29
N THR A 122 37.20 11.42 -6.58
CA THR A 122 37.92 10.58 -7.53
C THR A 122 39.38 11.01 -7.62
N TYR A 123 40.28 10.05 -7.49
CA TYR A 123 41.72 10.25 -7.49
C TYR A 123 42.39 9.46 -8.61
N ARG A 124 43.51 9.99 -9.11
CA ARG A 124 44.40 9.30 -10.05
C ARG A 124 45.64 8.83 -9.30
N LEU A 125 46.10 7.63 -9.63
CA LEU A 125 47.33 7.05 -9.13
C LEU A 125 48.23 6.71 -10.32
N TYR A 126 49.47 7.19 -10.26
CA TYR A 126 50.55 6.65 -11.07
C TYR A 126 51.51 5.88 -10.17
N CYS A 127 51.98 4.73 -10.65
CA CYS A 127 53.09 4.03 -10.03
C CYS A 127 54.29 4.14 -10.97
N ALA A 128 55.48 4.30 -10.40
CA ALA A 128 56.73 4.19 -11.15
C ALA A 128 57.68 3.21 -10.44
N VAL A 129 58.28 2.32 -11.21
CA VAL A 129 59.37 1.46 -10.73
C VAL A 129 60.70 2.08 -11.16
N ASP A 130 61.73 1.90 -10.34
CA ASP A 130 63.00 2.63 -10.46
C ASP A 130 62.81 4.15 -10.68
N PRO A 131 62.10 4.84 -9.79
CA PRO A 131 61.72 6.24 -10.00
C PRO A 131 62.93 7.19 -10.14
N ARG A 132 64.11 6.81 -9.63
CA ARG A 132 65.34 7.59 -9.72
C ARG A 132 66.19 7.25 -10.95
N ASN A 133 65.73 6.31 -11.78
CA ASN A 133 66.42 5.82 -12.98
C ASN A 133 67.86 5.40 -12.67
N VAL A 134 68.07 4.71 -11.54
CA VAL A 134 69.41 4.29 -11.08
C VAL A 134 69.81 2.93 -11.63
N ARG A 135 68.87 2.14 -12.15
CA ARG A 135 69.09 0.88 -12.85
C ARG A 135 68.97 1.17 -14.35
N ALA A 136 69.85 0.55 -15.12
CA ALA A 136 69.79 0.64 -16.58
C ALA A 136 69.11 -0.63 -17.10
N GLU A 137 68.02 -0.43 -17.83
CA GLU A 137 67.13 -1.52 -18.26
C GLU A 137 67.07 -1.63 -19.78
N ASP A 138 66.53 -2.74 -20.30
CA ASP A 138 66.38 -2.94 -21.74
C ASP A 138 65.31 -1.99 -22.35
N ASN A 139 64.32 -1.54 -21.55
CA ASN A 139 63.29 -0.59 -21.98
C ASN A 139 62.85 0.38 -20.87
N GLU A 140 63.42 1.58 -20.84
CA GLU A 140 63.05 2.61 -19.83
C GLU A 140 61.63 3.21 -19.97
N ASN A 141 60.86 2.84 -21.00
CA ASN A 141 59.56 3.48 -21.29
C ASN A 141 58.35 2.77 -20.67
N ASN A 142 58.55 1.63 -20.00
CA ASN A 142 57.49 0.84 -19.33
C ASN A 142 57.55 0.98 -17.79
N ASN A 143 58.43 1.84 -17.29
CA ASN A 143 58.67 2.05 -15.86
C ASN A 143 57.56 2.82 -15.15
N VAL A 144 56.59 3.36 -15.88
CA VAL A 144 55.44 4.10 -15.34
C VAL A 144 54.13 3.44 -15.77
N TYR A 145 53.24 3.21 -14.80
CA TYR A 145 51.89 2.70 -15.02
C TYR A 145 50.85 3.66 -14.46
N GLY A 146 49.83 3.97 -15.26
CA GLY A 146 48.68 4.78 -14.87
C GLY A 146 48.15 5.66 -16.00
N PRO A 147 47.14 6.50 -15.72
CA PRO A 147 46.53 6.69 -14.41
C PRO A 147 45.59 5.53 -14.06
N SER A 148 45.77 4.96 -12.88
CA SER A 148 44.73 4.14 -12.24
C SER A 148 43.76 5.06 -11.52
N ILE A 149 42.46 4.89 -11.79
CA ILE A 149 41.41 5.67 -11.13
C ILE A 149 40.94 4.91 -9.89
N TRP A 150 40.77 5.62 -8.79
CA TRP A 150 40.18 5.10 -7.56
C TRP A 150 39.34 6.20 -6.91
N ARG A 151 38.46 5.81 -5.99
CA ARG A 151 37.52 6.72 -5.35
C ARG A 151 37.57 6.56 -3.84
N ILE A 152 37.42 7.67 -3.15
CA ILE A 152 37.12 7.73 -1.71
C ILE A 152 35.68 8.17 -1.60
N GLY A 153 34.84 7.39 -0.93
CA GLY A 153 33.41 7.68 -0.76
C GLY A 153 32.66 6.47 -0.22
N PRO A 154 31.32 6.54 -0.15
CA PRO A 154 30.47 5.39 0.10
C PRO A 154 30.62 4.34 -1.02
N ASP A 155 30.35 3.07 -0.73
CA ASP A 155 30.43 1.96 -1.69
C ASP A 155 29.36 0.93 -1.32
N LEU A 156 28.17 1.10 -1.90
CA LEU A 156 26.99 0.33 -1.61
C LEU A 156 26.97 -0.94 -2.45
N TYR A 157 26.76 -2.08 -1.80
CA TYR A 157 26.59 -3.35 -2.47
C TYR A 157 25.48 -4.16 -1.85
N ILE A 158 24.91 -5.06 -2.65
CA ILE A 158 23.90 -6.00 -2.19
C ILE A 158 24.56 -7.31 -1.78
N ASP A 159 24.59 -7.57 -0.48
CA ASP A 159 25.19 -8.78 0.10
C ASP A 159 24.33 -10.00 -0.21
N GLN A 160 23.03 -9.92 0.12
CA GLN A 160 22.07 -11.00 -0.02
C GLN A 160 20.80 -10.51 -0.73
N PHE A 161 20.22 -11.38 -1.57
CA PHE A 161 18.94 -11.15 -2.24
C PHE A 161 18.21 -12.48 -2.42
N TRP A 162 17.02 -12.61 -1.85
CA TRP A 162 16.18 -13.80 -1.92
C TRP A 162 14.70 -13.42 -1.85
N TYR A 163 13.82 -14.42 -1.88
CA TYR A 163 12.38 -14.22 -1.83
C TYR A 163 11.69 -15.28 -0.95
N GLU A 164 10.51 -14.94 -0.48
CA GLU A 164 9.57 -15.82 0.20
C GLU A 164 8.23 -15.80 -0.55
N LYS A 165 7.59 -16.96 -0.65
CA LYS A 165 6.33 -17.15 -1.38
C LYS A 165 5.25 -17.67 -0.42
N LYS A 166 4.05 -17.10 -0.50
CA LYS A 166 2.85 -17.59 0.18
C LYS A 166 1.65 -17.51 -0.79
N GLY A 167 1.33 -18.63 -1.46
CA GLY A 167 0.37 -18.62 -2.57
C GLY A 167 0.78 -17.62 -3.66
N ALA A 168 -0.12 -16.73 -4.06
CA ALA A 168 0.16 -15.64 -5.00
C ALA A 168 0.94 -14.44 -4.42
N GLU A 169 1.21 -14.43 -3.12
CA GLU A 169 2.02 -13.39 -2.49
C GLU A 169 3.52 -13.65 -2.69
N LEU A 170 4.25 -12.62 -3.08
CA LEU A 170 5.69 -12.67 -3.28
C LEU A 170 6.38 -11.56 -2.48
N LYS A 171 7.16 -11.97 -1.48
CA LYS A 171 7.95 -11.08 -0.64
C LYS A 171 9.42 -11.16 -1.05
N TYR A 172 9.99 -10.03 -1.46
CA TYR A 172 11.42 -9.92 -1.73
C TYR A 172 12.15 -9.46 -0.47
N LYS A 173 13.32 -10.05 -0.24
CA LYS A 173 14.19 -9.76 0.89
C LYS A 173 15.61 -9.53 0.42
N TYR A 174 16.23 -8.46 0.89
CA TYR A 174 17.62 -8.17 0.55
C TYR A 174 18.34 -7.39 1.64
N ARG A 175 19.67 -7.53 1.64
CA ARG A 175 20.56 -6.84 2.56
C ARG A 175 21.47 -5.90 1.78
N VAL A 176 21.46 -4.62 2.13
CA VAL A 176 22.31 -3.58 1.55
C VAL A 176 23.42 -3.24 2.52
N CYS A 177 24.63 -3.15 2.02
CA CYS A 177 25.84 -2.95 2.81
C CYS A 177 26.67 -1.83 2.21
N ASN A 178 27.46 -1.15 3.02
CA ASN A 178 28.36 -0.08 2.62
C ASN A 178 29.79 -0.49 3.02
N LYS A 179 30.59 -0.91 2.05
CA LYS A 179 32.01 -1.25 2.27
C LYS A 179 32.95 -0.07 2.05
N GLY A 180 32.38 1.11 1.77
CA GLY A 180 33.12 2.32 1.46
C GLY A 180 33.79 2.92 2.69
N THR A 181 34.20 4.16 2.55
CA THR A 181 34.85 4.91 3.63
C THR A 181 33.91 5.91 4.30
N HIS A 182 32.83 6.28 3.60
CA HIS A 182 31.90 7.32 4.02
C HIS A 182 30.47 6.78 4.11
N GLU A 183 29.68 7.42 4.97
CA GLU A 183 28.25 7.17 5.11
C GLU A 183 27.50 7.53 3.82
N ALA A 184 26.67 6.62 3.32
CA ALA A 184 25.75 6.89 2.21
C ALA A 184 24.46 7.51 2.76
N LYS A 185 23.96 8.57 2.13
CA LYS A 185 22.76 9.30 2.60
C LYS A 185 21.73 9.42 1.50
N ASN A 186 20.45 9.33 1.88
CA ASN A 186 19.29 9.62 1.03
C ASN A 186 19.33 8.90 -0.32
N PHE A 187 19.45 7.57 -0.29
CA PHE A 187 19.45 6.75 -1.49
C PHE A 187 18.25 5.82 -1.52
N ARG A 188 17.91 5.33 -2.72
CA ARG A 188 16.79 4.42 -2.93
C ARG A 188 17.29 3.05 -3.33
N ASN A 189 16.68 2.01 -2.77
CA ASN A 189 16.95 0.62 -3.13
C ASN A 189 15.75 0.09 -3.88
N GLY A 190 15.95 -0.25 -5.15
CA GLY A 190 14.89 -0.65 -6.07
C GLY A 190 14.90 -2.14 -6.36
N VAL A 191 13.73 -2.77 -6.36
CA VAL A 191 13.53 -4.15 -6.84
C VAL A 191 12.84 -4.11 -8.20
N TYR A 192 13.52 -4.70 -9.20
CA TYR A 192 13.09 -4.75 -10.60
C TYR A 192 12.45 -6.09 -10.86
N PHE A 193 11.14 -6.09 -11.08
CA PHE A 193 10.40 -7.32 -11.28
C PHE A 193 10.32 -7.72 -12.74
N ASN A 194 10.36 -9.02 -12.98
CA ASN A 194 10.20 -9.62 -14.31
C ASN A 194 11.11 -9.02 -15.41
N ARG A 195 12.33 -8.63 -15.05
CA ARG A 195 13.29 -8.02 -15.95
C ARG A 195 14.33 -9.03 -16.39
N ALA A 196 14.33 -9.34 -17.69
CA ALA A 196 15.27 -10.31 -18.27
C ALA A 196 16.73 -9.83 -18.23
N THR A 197 16.97 -8.52 -18.25
CA THR A 197 18.31 -7.92 -18.27
C THR A 197 18.64 -7.23 -16.97
N LYS A 198 19.92 -7.25 -16.58
CA LYS A 198 20.46 -6.47 -15.45
C LYS A 198 20.03 -4.99 -15.58
N PRO A 199 19.49 -4.36 -14.52
CA PRO A 199 19.19 -2.94 -14.50
C PRO A 199 20.43 -2.10 -14.83
N ARG A 200 20.23 -1.00 -15.56
CA ARG A 200 21.28 -0.05 -15.91
C ARG A 200 21.28 1.13 -14.94
N ASP A 201 22.32 1.94 -15.02
CA ASP A 201 22.41 3.18 -14.23
C ASP A 201 21.38 4.20 -14.71
N GLY A 202 20.79 4.93 -13.76
CA GLY A 202 19.69 5.87 -14.03
C GLY A 202 18.32 5.25 -14.31
N GLU A 203 18.19 3.92 -14.35
CA GLU A 203 16.88 3.27 -14.43
C GLU A 203 16.20 3.25 -13.05
N TYR A 204 14.86 3.32 -13.04
CA TYR A 204 14.03 3.22 -11.84
C TYR A 204 13.32 1.86 -11.79
N SER A 205 13.14 1.35 -10.57
CA SER A 205 12.47 0.10 -10.28
C SER A 205 10.96 0.24 -10.20
N ASP A 206 10.26 -0.90 -10.18
CA ASP A 206 8.81 -0.96 -10.00
C ASP A 206 8.41 -0.59 -8.56
N GLN A 207 9.21 -1.02 -7.59
CA GLN A 207 9.04 -0.73 -6.17
C GLN A 207 10.40 -0.43 -5.53
N PHE A 208 10.43 0.49 -4.58
CA PHE A 208 11.66 0.91 -3.92
C PHE A 208 11.45 1.15 -2.42
N LYS A 209 12.56 1.11 -1.67
CA LYS A 209 12.64 1.55 -0.28
C LYS A 209 13.75 2.60 -0.16
N SER A 210 13.43 3.76 0.40
CA SER A 210 14.41 4.82 0.66
C SER A 210 15.11 4.59 2.00
N LEU A 211 16.44 4.73 2.02
CA LEU A 211 17.23 4.76 3.25
C LEU A 211 17.79 6.16 3.46
N LYS A 212 17.55 6.70 4.66
CA LYS A 212 18.05 8.03 5.06
C LYS A 212 19.57 8.02 5.20
N SER A 213 20.11 6.98 5.81
CA SER A 213 21.54 6.86 6.06
C SER A 213 21.99 5.42 6.19
N LEU A 214 23.18 5.12 5.69
CA LEU A 214 23.87 3.86 5.90
C LEU A 214 25.35 4.13 6.20
N PRO A 215 25.81 3.93 7.46
CA PRO A 215 27.20 4.17 7.84
C PRO A 215 28.16 3.23 7.12
N ALA A 216 29.45 3.53 7.21
CA ALA A 216 30.52 2.67 6.70
C ALA A 216 31.48 2.29 7.85
N PRO A 217 32.15 1.12 7.79
CA PRO A 217 31.77 -0.03 6.98
C PRO A 217 30.61 -0.79 7.64
N THR A 218 29.71 -1.38 6.86
CA THR A 218 28.67 -2.32 7.34
C THR A 218 28.89 -3.72 6.75
N CYS A 219 28.30 -4.74 7.38
CA CYS A 219 28.35 -6.14 6.95
C CYS A 219 29.76 -6.76 6.93
N TYR A 220 30.54 -6.61 8.01
CA TYR A 220 31.88 -7.21 8.14
C TYR A 220 31.96 -8.19 9.31
N TYR A 221 32.81 -9.20 9.16
CA TYR A 221 32.96 -10.29 10.13
C TYR A 221 33.92 -9.92 11.27
N TRP A 222 33.45 -9.91 12.53
CA TRP A 222 34.31 -9.85 13.71
C TRP A 222 34.79 -11.24 14.12
N TRP A 223 36.07 -11.36 14.49
CA TRP A 223 36.64 -12.56 15.11
C TRP A 223 36.09 -12.74 16.53
N GLY A 224 34.84 -13.21 16.60
CA GLY A 224 34.09 -13.48 17.83
C GLY A 224 32.85 -14.35 17.60
N GLY A 225 32.46 -14.61 16.34
CA GLY A 225 31.39 -15.56 16.01
C GLY A 225 29.97 -14.99 16.04
N ASN A 226 29.79 -13.67 16.13
CA ASN A 226 28.48 -13.02 15.98
C ASN A 226 28.50 -11.99 14.84
N TRP A 227 27.46 -11.97 14.01
CA TRP A 227 27.28 -11.02 12.89
C TRP A 227 26.74 -9.70 13.42
N ASP A 228 27.45 -9.03 14.33
CA ASP A 228 27.00 -7.75 14.88
C ASP A 228 27.31 -6.61 13.90
N CYS A 229 26.34 -6.29 13.05
CA CYS A 229 26.23 -4.96 12.46
C CYS A 229 25.83 -3.98 13.56
N ARG A 230 26.78 -3.33 14.26
CA ARG A 230 26.43 -2.15 15.06
C ARG A 230 27.49 -1.04 15.05
N PRO A 231 27.04 0.23 15.20
CA PRO A 231 25.66 0.64 15.49
C PRO A 231 24.97 1.44 14.36
N SER A 232 23.67 1.19 14.21
CA SER A 232 22.68 1.88 13.35
C SER A 232 22.65 1.50 11.88
N CYS A 233 22.14 0.31 11.62
CA CYS A 233 21.42 0.02 10.38
C CYS A 233 20.09 0.79 10.47
N ALA A 234 19.96 1.84 9.66
CA ALA A 234 18.80 2.61 9.17
C ALA A 234 17.41 2.68 9.88
N ASP A 235 17.12 2.01 10.99
CA ASP A 235 15.81 2.11 11.69
C ASP A 235 15.92 2.31 13.23
N GLY A 236 17.06 1.98 13.85
CA GLY A 236 17.21 2.15 15.29
C GLY A 236 16.56 1.06 16.14
N ASP A 237 16.13 -0.04 15.53
CA ASP A 237 15.81 -1.28 16.23
C ASP A 237 17.00 -2.26 16.21
N ASP A 238 17.18 -2.89 17.35
CA ASP A 238 18.37 -3.56 17.81
C ASP A 238 18.31 -5.08 17.55
N ASP A 239 17.47 -5.52 16.60
CA ASP A 239 17.13 -6.92 16.35
C ASP A 239 17.75 -7.44 15.03
N ASP A 240 17.81 -8.77 14.88
CA ASP A 240 18.45 -9.56 13.79
C ASP A 240 17.97 -9.27 12.33
N ASP A 241 17.26 -8.17 12.08
CA ASP A 241 16.48 -7.87 10.86
C ASP A 241 17.07 -6.73 9.99
N ASP A 242 18.37 -6.78 9.66
CA ASP A 242 19.02 -5.91 8.65
C ASP A 242 18.52 -6.12 7.19
N VAL A 243 17.30 -6.64 7.04
CA VAL A 243 16.73 -7.12 5.79
C VAL A 243 15.63 -6.17 5.35
N ILE A 244 15.77 -5.60 4.17
CA ILE A 244 14.72 -4.79 3.56
C ILE A 244 13.73 -5.73 2.88
N GLU A 245 12.47 -5.60 3.26
CA GLU A 245 11.36 -6.35 2.69
C GLU A 245 10.52 -5.48 1.74
N ILE A 246 10.20 -6.02 0.56
CA ILE A 246 9.29 -5.42 -0.40
C ILE A 246 8.27 -6.47 -0.83
N MET A 247 6.97 -6.13 -0.69
CA MET A 247 5.84 -7.01 -0.99
C MET A 247 5.27 -6.72 -2.38
N ARG A 248 5.02 -7.79 -3.14
CA ARG A 248 4.28 -7.73 -4.41
C ARG A 248 3.13 -8.72 -4.41
N ASN A 249 1.92 -8.19 -4.21
CA ASN A 249 0.69 -8.98 -4.16
C ASN A 249 -0.41 -8.34 -5.03
N PRO A 250 -1.23 -9.14 -5.74
CA PRO A 250 -1.02 -10.55 -6.09
C PRO A 250 -0.05 -10.71 -7.29
N THR A 251 0.72 -11.81 -7.33
CA THR A 251 1.61 -12.13 -8.46
C THR A 251 1.04 -13.27 -9.31
N PRO A 252 0.73 -13.03 -10.60
CA PRO A 252 0.19 -14.05 -11.50
C PRO A 252 1.10 -15.26 -11.71
N ASN A 253 0.53 -16.35 -12.23
CA ASN A 253 1.29 -17.53 -12.62
C ASN A 253 2.28 -17.22 -13.75
N GLY A 254 3.51 -17.70 -13.62
CA GLY A 254 4.55 -17.43 -14.62
C GLY A 254 5.98 -17.63 -14.11
N ASN A 255 6.93 -17.48 -15.04
CA ASN A 255 8.36 -17.42 -14.73
C ASN A 255 8.79 -15.96 -14.71
N TYR A 256 9.39 -15.54 -13.61
CA TYR A 256 9.85 -14.19 -13.37
C TYR A 256 11.36 -14.17 -13.19
N VAL A 257 11.99 -13.13 -13.70
CA VAL A 257 13.41 -12.83 -13.47
C VAL A 257 13.47 -11.50 -12.72
N SER A 258 14.08 -11.47 -11.54
CA SER A 258 14.09 -10.25 -10.72
C SER A 258 15.50 -9.85 -10.32
N TRP A 259 15.69 -8.55 -10.12
CA TRP A 259 16.96 -7.94 -9.73
C TRP A 259 16.72 -6.95 -8.60
N VAL A 260 17.75 -6.67 -7.82
CA VAL A 260 17.75 -5.57 -6.85
C VAL A 260 18.96 -4.69 -7.10
N LYS A 261 18.76 -3.38 -6.96
CA LYS A 261 19.81 -2.37 -7.07
C LYS A 261 19.77 -1.46 -5.84
N ALA A 262 20.91 -1.27 -5.20
CA ALA A 262 21.13 -0.19 -4.26
C ALA A 262 21.43 1.10 -5.01
N ASP A 263 20.98 2.22 -4.45
CA ASP A 263 21.07 3.55 -5.06
C ASP A 263 20.58 3.58 -6.53
N GLU A 264 19.35 3.13 -6.74
CA GLU A 264 18.71 3.34 -8.02
C GLU A 264 18.63 4.85 -8.34
N GLY A 265 18.81 5.22 -9.61
CA GLY A 265 18.91 6.63 -9.98
C GLY A 265 20.23 7.34 -9.63
N THR A 266 21.21 6.64 -9.05
CA THR A 266 22.58 7.15 -8.79
C THR A 266 22.59 8.47 -8.01
N PHE A 267 21.94 8.49 -6.85
CA PHE A 267 21.88 9.68 -5.99
C PHE A 267 23.16 9.87 -5.15
N VAL A 268 23.89 8.78 -4.90
CA VAL A 268 25.14 8.76 -4.15
C VAL A 268 26.25 8.40 -5.11
N ASP A 269 27.25 9.28 -5.25
CA ASP A 269 28.46 8.93 -5.99
C ASP A 269 29.24 7.85 -5.24
N GLU A 270 29.23 6.63 -5.77
CA GLU A 270 29.85 5.47 -5.13
C GLU A 270 31.31 5.30 -5.54
N ALA A 271 32.08 4.61 -4.68
CA ALA A 271 33.45 4.27 -4.97
C ALA A 271 33.57 3.22 -6.08
N ASP A 272 32.59 2.31 -6.17
CA ASP A 272 32.47 1.29 -7.21
C ASP A 272 31.00 1.05 -7.60
N GLU A 273 30.57 1.78 -8.62
CA GLU A 273 29.22 1.70 -9.23
C GLU A 273 28.87 0.32 -9.81
N THR A 274 29.81 -0.62 -9.90
CA THR A 274 29.56 -1.89 -10.60
C THR A 274 29.00 -3.00 -9.71
N ASN A 275 28.98 -2.76 -8.38
CA ASN A 275 28.70 -3.78 -7.37
C ASN A 275 27.38 -3.57 -6.60
N ASN A 276 26.65 -2.50 -6.89
CA ASN A 276 25.38 -2.13 -6.26
C ASN A 276 24.16 -2.90 -6.82
N VAL A 277 24.36 -3.88 -7.72
CA VAL A 277 23.26 -4.69 -8.31
C VAL A 277 23.46 -6.18 -8.04
N LYS A 278 22.39 -6.88 -7.63
CA LYS A 278 22.37 -8.34 -7.43
C LYS A 278 21.19 -9.00 -8.13
N GLY A 279 21.43 -10.21 -8.64
CA GLY A 279 20.50 -11.00 -9.42
C GLY A 279 21.23 -11.77 -10.53
N PRO A 280 20.50 -12.42 -11.45
CA PRO A 280 19.05 -12.55 -11.45
C PRO A 280 18.56 -13.57 -10.41
N LEU A 281 17.41 -13.31 -9.80
CA LEU A 281 16.58 -14.33 -9.14
C LEU A 281 15.58 -14.89 -10.15
N TYR A 282 15.53 -16.21 -10.28
CA TYR A 282 14.54 -16.89 -11.10
C TYR A 282 13.42 -17.42 -10.20
N ILE A 283 12.20 -16.98 -10.45
CA ILE A 283 11.05 -17.25 -9.60
C ILE A 283 9.96 -17.89 -10.46
N ASN A 284 9.53 -19.10 -10.09
CA ASN A 284 8.38 -19.74 -10.72
C ASN A 284 7.16 -19.59 -9.81
N MET A 285 6.19 -18.80 -10.26
CA MET A 285 4.88 -18.70 -9.64
C MET A 285 3.97 -19.74 -10.28
N ALA A 286 3.76 -20.84 -9.56
CA ALA A 286 2.68 -21.78 -9.80
C ALA A 286 1.75 -21.74 -8.59
N ASN A 287 0.64 -21.03 -8.72
CA ASN A 287 -0.37 -20.76 -7.69
C ASN A 287 -1.70 -21.35 -8.16
N PRO A 288 -2.57 -21.76 -7.23
CA PRO A 288 -3.97 -21.99 -7.56
C PRO A 288 -4.62 -20.68 -8.01
N ASP A 289 -5.71 -20.79 -8.75
CA ASP A 289 -6.51 -19.67 -9.29
C ASP A 289 -7.95 -20.18 -9.35
N LEU A 290 -8.71 -19.87 -8.29
CA LEU A 290 -10.07 -20.32 -8.12
C LEU A 290 -10.98 -19.35 -8.86
N VAL A 291 -11.94 -19.88 -9.63
CA VAL A 291 -12.90 -19.07 -10.37
C VAL A 291 -14.27 -19.70 -10.30
N ILE A 292 -15.29 -18.88 -10.10
CA ILE A 292 -16.67 -19.28 -10.33
C ILE A 292 -16.95 -19.10 -11.84
N LYS A 293 -17.22 -20.20 -12.54
CA LYS A 293 -17.48 -20.18 -14.00
C LYS A 293 -18.89 -19.68 -14.32
N TRP A 294 -19.83 -20.07 -13.48
CA TRP A 294 -21.20 -19.61 -13.50
C TRP A 294 -21.84 -19.94 -12.16
N PHE A 295 -22.72 -19.06 -11.73
CA PHE A 295 -23.66 -19.26 -10.64
C PHE A 295 -25.08 -19.08 -11.17
N ARG A 296 -26.00 -19.98 -10.79
CA ARG A 296 -27.41 -19.89 -11.18
C ARG A 296 -28.33 -20.39 -10.07
N ALA A 297 -29.56 -19.91 -10.10
CA ALA A 297 -30.63 -20.34 -9.22
C ALA A 297 -31.84 -20.80 -10.05
N SER A 298 -32.64 -21.71 -9.50
CA SER A 298 -33.92 -22.13 -10.10
C SER A 298 -34.94 -22.44 -9.00
N VAL A 299 -36.20 -22.08 -9.23
CA VAL A 299 -37.31 -22.40 -8.31
C VAL A 299 -37.92 -23.74 -8.68
N SER A 300 -38.35 -24.53 -7.69
CA SER A 300 -39.12 -25.74 -7.92
C SER A 300 -40.44 -25.42 -8.67
N LYS A 301 -40.91 -26.38 -9.47
CA LYS A 301 -42.10 -26.19 -10.32
C LYS A 301 -43.42 -26.32 -9.59
N THR A 302 -43.40 -26.84 -8.37
CA THR A 302 -44.60 -27.19 -7.59
C THR A 302 -44.34 -26.88 -6.12
N PRO A 303 -45.37 -26.40 -5.38
CA PRO A 303 -45.30 -26.27 -3.94
C PRO A 303 -44.98 -27.61 -3.23
N PRO A 304 -44.31 -27.58 -2.06
CA PRO A 304 -43.69 -26.41 -1.42
C PRO A 304 -42.50 -25.91 -2.25
N TYR A 305 -42.39 -24.59 -2.42
CA TYR A 305 -41.35 -24.03 -3.25
C TYR A 305 -39.97 -24.14 -2.59
N SER A 306 -38.96 -24.39 -3.42
CA SER A 306 -37.56 -24.41 -3.02
C SER A 306 -36.69 -23.74 -4.08
N ILE A 307 -35.62 -23.09 -3.65
CA ILE A 307 -34.62 -22.55 -4.57
C ILE A 307 -33.44 -23.52 -4.61
N THR A 308 -33.11 -23.98 -5.81
CA THR A 308 -31.92 -24.77 -6.09
C THR A 308 -30.84 -23.86 -6.68
N TYR A 309 -29.73 -23.72 -5.96
CA TYR A 309 -28.54 -23.01 -6.38
C TYR A 309 -27.53 -23.99 -6.95
N GLU A 310 -26.93 -23.64 -8.09
CA GLU A 310 -25.87 -24.41 -8.70
C GLU A 310 -24.70 -23.49 -9.06
N ALA A 311 -23.49 -23.90 -8.73
CA ALA A 311 -22.26 -23.18 -9.07
C ALA A 311 -21.22 -24.15 -9.67
N GLU A 312 -20.58 -23.77 -10.76
CA GLU A 312 -19.37 -24.44 -11.25
C GLU A 312 -18.12 -23.68 -10.80
N ILE A 313 -17.28 -24.36 -10.04
CA ILE A 313 -16.04 -23.82 -9.48
C ILE A 313 -14.88 -24.53 -10.13
N CYS A 314 -13.93 -23.78 -10.65
CA CYS A 314 -12.75 -24.31 -11.30
C CYS A 314 -11.47 -23.75 -10.68
N ASN A 315 -10.44 -24.57 -10.59
CA ASN A 315 -9.07 -24.13 -10.43
C ASN A 315 -8.42 -24.01 -11.81
N VAL A 316 -8.32 -22.78 -12.33
CA VAL A 316 -7.66 -22.48 -13.61
C VAL A 316 -6.16 -22.25 -13.46
N GLY A 317 -5.66 -22.33 -12.23
CA GLY A 317 -4.28 -22.07 -11.86
C GLY A 317 -3.33 -23.22 -12.17
N ALA A 318 -2.06 -22.99 -11.87
CA ALA A 318 -0.96 -23.91 -12.13
C ALA A 318 -0.59 -24.78 -10.92
N ALA A 319 -1.20 -24.56 -9.75
CA ALA A 319 -1.05 -25.40 -8.57
C ALA A 319 -2.40 -25.85 -8.01
N ASP A 320 -2.41 -26.98 -7.31
CA ASP A 320 -3.60 -27.49 -6.62
C ASP A 320 -4.05 -26.49 -5.56
N SER A 321 -5.36 -26.30 -5.39
CA SER A 321 -5.92 -25.29 -4.47
C SER A 321 -5.66 -25.60 -3.00
N GLY A 322 -5.57 -26.89 -2.66
CA GLY A 322 -5.77 -27.30 -1.27
C GLY A 322 -7.21 -27.05 -0.82
N PRO A 323 -7.49 -27.11 0.49
CA PRO A 323 -8.84 -26.93 1.00
C PRO A 323 -9.27 -25.45 0.95
N PHE A 324 -10.52 -25.21 0.57
CA PHE A 324 -11.15 -23.89 0.58
C PHE A 324 -12.65 -24.04 0.89
N TRP A 325 -13.33 -22.92 1.16
CA TRP A 325 -14.77 -22.90 1.40
C TRP A 325 -15.53 -22.33 0.22
N ILE A 326 -16.75 -22.82 0.02
CA ILE A 326 -17.75 -22.18 -0.83
C ILE A 326 -18.89 -21.70 0.06
N ASP A 327 -19.29 -20.45 -0.15
CA ASP A 327 -20.35 -19.77 0.57
C ASP A 327 -21.46 -19.37 -0.39
N ILE A 328 -22.70 -19.59 0.04
CA ILE A 328 -23.90 -19.14 -0.64
C ILE A 328 -24.62 -18.15 0.26
N TYR A 329 -24.93 -16.98 -0.30
CA TYR A 329 -25.74 -15.95 0.33
C TYR A 329 -27.09 -15.95 -0.36
N TYR A 330 -28.15 -16.28 0.39
CA TYR A 330 -29.46 -16.49 -0.19
C TYR A 330 -30.21 -15.19 -0.51
N HIS A 331 -29.85 -14.09 0.15
CA HIS A 331 -30.41 -12.77 -0.10
C HIS A 331 -29.50 -11.70 0.47
N ARG A 332 -28.94 -10.84 -0.38
CA ARG A 332 -28.24 -9.61 0.02
C ARG A 332 -28.62 -8.53 -0.97
N ASP A 333 -28.94 -7.34 -0.48
CA ASP A 333 -29.30 -6.22 -1.34
C ASP A 333 -28.15 -5.91 -2.29
N ARG A 334 -28.47 -5.62 -3.55
CA ARG A 334 -27.48 -5.32 -4.58
C ARG A 334 -26.57 -4.15 -4.24
N GLU A 335 -27.10 -3.21 -3.47
CA GLU A 335 -26.40 -2.03 -2.97
C GLU A 335 -25.43 -2.37 -1.81
N ASN A 336 -25.62 -3.52 -1.17
CA ASN A 336 -24.79 -4.03 -0.09
C ASN A 336 -24.43 -5.52 -0.28
N PRO A 337 -23.57 -5.85 -1.28
CA PRO A 337 -23.15 -7.22 -1.52
C PRO A 337 -22.32 -7.78 -0.35
N PRO A 338 -22.21 -9.12 -0.22
CA PRO A 338 -21.41 -9.72 0.84
C PRO A 338 -19.98 -9.20 0.85
N SER A 339 -19.49 -8.89 2.05
CA SER A 339 -18.08 -8.52 2.26
C SER A 339 -17.18 -9.77 2.20
N VAL A 340 -15.93 -9.61 1.74
CA VAL A 340 -14.94 -10.69 1.80
C VAL A 340 -14.74 -11.14 3.25
N GLY A 341 -14.81 -12.44 3.52
CA GLY A 341 -14.73 -13.00 4.87
C GLY A 341 -16.04 -13.06 5.65
N GLN A 342 -17.14 -12.53 5.11
CA GLN A 342 -18.46 -12.72 5.72
C GLN A 342 -18.86 -14.20 5.61
N PRO A 343 -19.31 -14.87 6.69
CA PRO A 343 -19.84 -16.22 6.56
C PRO A 343 -21.10 -16.25 5.68
N GLY A 344 -21.18 -17.19 4.74
CA GLY A 344 -22.39 -17.45 3.96
C GLY A 344 -23.54 -17.99 4.80
N ASP A 345 -24.76 -17.89 4.29
CA ASP A 345 -25.93 -18.53 4.90
C ASP A 345 -25.80 -20.07 4.83
N VAL A 346 -25.10 -20.56 3.79
CA VAL A 346 -24.58 -21.92 3.71
C VAL A 346 -23.10 -21.88 3.36
N HIS A 347 -22.33 -22.73 4.03
CA HIS A 347 -20.92 -22.91 3.80
C HIS A 347 -20.59 -24.39 3.62
N GLU A 348 -19.81 -24.75 2.59
CA GLU A 348 -19.34 -26.12 2.37
C GLU A 348 -17.82 -26.14 2.14
N LYS A 349 -17.13 -27.08 2.78
CA LYS A 349 -15.68 -27.25 2.58
C LYS A 349 -15.39 -28.10 1.35
N ILE A 350 -14.58 -27.56 0.45
CA ILE A 350 -13.95 -28.33 -0.64
C ILE A 350 -12.55 -28.74 -0.19
N SER A 351 -12.21 -30.02 -0.36
CA SER A 351 -10.93 -30.55 0.12
C SER A 351 -9.75 -30.19 -0.78
N ASN A 352 -9.95 -30.21 -2.10
CA ASN A 352 -8.96 -29.84 -3.11
C ASN A 352 -9.58 -29.77 -4.52
N LEU A 353 -9.19 -28.78 -5.32
CA LEU A 353 -9.30 -28.79 -6.77
C LEU A 353 -7.91 -28.87 -7.40
N LYS A 354 -7.74 -29.82 -8.32
CA LYS A 354 -6.50 -30.00 -9.06
C LYS A 354 -6.24 -28.81 -9.98
N HIS A 355 -4.97 -28.48 -10.20
CA HIS A 355 -4.60 -27.47 -11.18
C HIS A 355 -5.09 -27.84 -12.59
N LYS A 356 -5.22 -26.82 -13.44
CA LYS A 356 -5.72 -26.97 -14.80
C LYS A 356 -4.96 -28.05 -15.58
N GLY A 357 -5.72 -28.98 -16.17
CA GLY A 357 -5.17 -30.15 -16.89
C GLY A 357 -5.17 -31.45 -16.08
N HIS A 358 -5.54 -31.41 -14.80
CA HIS A 358 -5.70 -32.59 -13.94
C HIS A 358 -7.13 -32.65 -13.37
N VAL A 359 -7.72 -33.84 -13.27
CA VAL A 359 -9.14 -33.99 -12.88
C VAL A 359 -9.24 -34.43 -11.40
N PRO A 360 -10.17 -33.86 -10.60
CA PRO A 360 -11.08 -32.76 -10.94
C PRO A 360 -10.41 -31.39 -10.73
N TYR A 361 -10.31 -30.60 -11.80
CA TYR A 361 -9.97 -29.16 -11.72
C TYR A 361 -11.23 -28.29 -11.71
N CYS A 362 -12.39 -28.84 -12.05
CA CYS A 362 -13.69 -28.19 -11.91
C CYS A 362 -14.65 -29.13 -11.19
N ILE A 363 -15.57 -28.55 -10.41
CA ILE A 363 -16.69 -29.25 -9.77
C ILE A 363 -17.95 -28.41 -9.92
N VAL A 364 -19.10 -29.08 -9.93
CA VAL A 364 -20.41 -28.44 -9.79
C VAL A 364 -20.92 -28.76 -8.39
N LYS A 365 -21.38 -27.73 -7.68
CA LYS A 365 -22.04 -27.84 -6.39
C LYS A 365 -23.48 -27.40 -6.49
N THR A 366 -24.33 -28.09 -5.74
CA THR A 366 -25.77 -27.87 -5.72
C THR A 366 -26.22 -27.69 -4.27
N PHE A 367 -26.91 -26.60 -4.00
CA PHE A 367 -27.46 -26.26 -2.69
C PHE A 367 -28.96 -26.05 -2.83
N ILE A 368 -29.75 -26.53 -1.87
CA ILE A 368 -31.21 -26.41 -1.91
C ILE A 368 -31.68 -25.69 -0.66
N ARG A 369 -32.36 -24.56 -0.85
CA ARG A 369 -33.09 -23.84 0.20
C ARG A 369 -34.56 -24.23 0.11
N TYR A 370 -35.07 -24.90 1.13
CA TYR A 370 -36.49 -25.26 1.26
C TYR A 370 -37.28 -24.15 1.97
N ASN A 371 -38.61 -24.16 1.82
CA ASN A 371 -39.55 -23.27 2.50
C ASN A 371 -39.22 -21.79 2.26
N VAL A 372 -39.12 -21.39 1.00
CA VAL A 372 -38.84 -20.00 0.61
C VAL A 372 -40.15 -19.20 0.55
N ALA A 373 -40.11 -17.97 1.04
CA ALA A 373 -41.23 -17.04 1.02
C ALA A 373 -41.40 -16.41 -0.37
N GLN A 374 -42.59 -15.90 -0.65
CA GLN A 374 -42.86 -15.12 -1.85
C GLN A 374 -42.13 -13.78 -1.77
N ARG A 375 -41.02 -13.67 -2.52
CA ARG A 375 -40.31 -12.42 -2.75
C ARG A 375 -39.27 -12.61 -3.86
N GLU A 376 -38.64 -11.52 -4.24
CA GLU A 376 -37.41 -11.55 -5.00
C GLU A 376 -36.22 -11.92 -4.10
N TYR A 377 -35.35 -12.81 -4.59
CA TYR A 377 -34.11 -13.19 -3.92
C TYR A 377 -32.91 -12.82 -4.79
N GLU A 378 -32.13 -11.84 -4.32
CA GLU A 378 -30.80 -11.53 -4.85
C GLU A 378 -29.72 -12.36 -4.17
N SER A 379 -29.23 -13.41 -4.84
CA SER A 379 -28.27 -14.36 -4.24
C SER A 379 -26.86 -14.22 -4.78
N TYR A 380 -25.86 -14.53 -3.95
CA TYR A 380 -24.45 -14.51 -4.31
C TYR A 380 -23.78 -15.84 -3.99
N CYS A 381 -22.73 -16.17 -4.74
CA CYS A 381 -21.82 -17.26 -4.46
C CYS A 381 -20.40 -16.73 -4.31
N GLN A 382 -19.69 -17.18 -3.28
CA GLN A 382 -18.30 -16.85 -3.06
C GLN A 382 -17.47 -18.11 -2.81
N VAL A 383 -16.24 -18.13 -3.28
CA VAL A 383 -15.26 -19.19 -3.03
C VAL A 383 -14.05 -18.59 -2.32
N ASP A 384 -13.42 -19.39 -1.46
CA ASP A 384 -12.29 -18.96 -0.63
C ASP A 384 -12.59 -17.69 0.19
N SER A 385 -13.79 -17.63 0.79
CA SER A 385 -14.23 -16.50 1.62
C SER A 385 -13.28 -16.21 2.79
N ASP A 386 -12.58 -17.23 3.30
CA ASP A 386 -11.59 -17.10 4.38
C ASP A 386 -10.19 -16.65 3.90
N GLU A 387 -10.03 -16.37 2.61
CA GLU A 387 -8.78 -16.01 1.93
C GLU A 387 -7.61 -16.95 2.24
N PHE A 388 -7.91 -18.21 2.56
CA PHE A 388 -6.88 -19.18 2.90
C PHE A 388 -6.05 -19.56 1.67
N VAL A 389 -6.71 -19.67 0.50
CA VAL A 389 -6.08 -19.93 -0.77
C VAL A 389 -5.72 -18.61 -1.43
N VAL A 390 -4.52 -18.11 -1.15
CA VAL A 390 -4.03 -16.90 -1.82
C VAL A 390 -3.80 -17.18 -3.32
N ASP A 391 -4.74 -16.75 -4.13
CA ASP A 391 -4.72 -16.83 -5.59
C ASP A 391 -4.47 -15.46 -6.26
N PRO A 392 -4.19 -15.42 -7.59
CA PRO A 392 -3.86 -14.19 -8.29
C PRO A 392 -4.99 -13.17 -8.47
N ASP A 393 -6.25 -13.59 -8.44
CA ASP A 393 -7.41 -12.77 -8.80
C ASP A 393 -8.59 -13.01 -7.86
N ARG A 394 -8.63 -12.22 -6.79
CA ARG A 394 -9.69 -12.31 -5.77
C ARG A 394 -11.05 -11.83 -6.27
N VAL A 395 -11.13 -11.16 -7.42
CA VAL A 395 -12.40 -10.66 -7.97
C VAL A 395 -13.19 -11.80 -8.59
N THR A 396 -12.51 -12.81 -9.15
CA THR A 396 -13.18 -13.99 -9.75
C THR A 396 -13.69 -15.01 -8.73
N ASN A 397 -13.46 -14.73 -7.44
CA ASN A 397 -13.88 -15.56 -6.33
C ASN A 397 -15.33 -15.30 -5.90
N MET A 398 -16.04 -14.35 -6.50
CA MET A 398 -17.45 -14.07 -6.22
C MET A 398 -18.26 -13.91 -7.51
N ASP A 399 -19.48 -14.43 -7.53
CA ASP A 399 -20.44 -14.31 -8.65
C ASP A 399 -21.85 -14.01 -8.11
N GLY A 400 -22.57 -13.12 -8.78
CA GLY A 400 -23.88 -12.60 -8.37
C GLY A 400 -24.04 -11.07 -8.58
N PRO A 401 -25.21 -10.51 -8.26
CA PRO A 401 -26.40 -11.21 -7.78
C PRO A 401 -27.07 -12.03 -8.88
N VAL A 402 -27.50 -13.24 -8.54
CA VAL A 402 -28.52 -13.96 -9.30
C VAL A 402 -29.87 -13.61 -8.69
N VAL A 403 -30.71 -12.93 -9.48
CA VAL A 403 -32.05 -12.53 -9.07
C VAL A 403 -33.04 -13.63 -9.42
N ILE A 404 -33.85 -14.05 -8.43
CA ILE A 404 -34.90 -15.05 -8.65
C ILE A 404 -36.18 -14.71 -7.89
N GLU A 405 -37.30 -14.68 -8.61
CA GLU A 405 -38.64 -14.46 -8.05
C GLU A 405 -39.30 -15.80 -7.70
N VAL A 406 -39.82 -15.91 -6.47
CA VAL A 406 -40.64 -17.06 -6.06
C VAL A 406 -42.11 -16.74 -6.37
N PRO A 407 -42.83 -17.58 -7.16
CA PRO A 407 -44.21 -17.32 -7.54
C PRO A 407 -45.20 -17.28 -6.36
N GLU A 408 -46.31 -16.57 -6.59
CA GLU A 408 -47.45 -16.42 -5.69
C GLU A 408 -48.08 -17.77 -5.28
N GLY A 409 -48.46 -17.92 -4.00
CA GLY A 409 -49.06 -19.14 -3.43
C GLY A 409 -48.09 -20.15 -2.78
N ALA A 410 -47.00 -19.67 -2.19
CA ALA A 410 -45.89 -20.46 -1.65
C ALA A 410 -45.97 -20.72 -0.13
N LEU A 411 -46.92 -21.53 0.32
CA LEU A 411 -47.13 -21.71 1.77
C LEU A 411 -46.31 -22.86 2.39
N PRO A 412 -45.81 -22.73 3.64
CA PRO A 412 -45.12 -23.79 4.37
C PRO A 412 -46.01 -25.03 4.61
N PRO A 413 -45.44 -26.25 4.75
CA PRO A 413 -46.23 -27.44 5.11
C PRO A 413 -46.91 -27.26 6.48
N GLY A 414 -48.25 -27.33 6.51
CA GLY A 414 -49.07 -27.09 7.72
C GLY A 414 -49.86 -25.76 7.69
N CYS A 415 -49.62 -24.94 6.67
CA CYS A 415 -50.33 -23.72 6.38
C CYS A 415 -51.32 -24.01 5.23
N ASN A 416 -52.62 -23.91 5.52
CA ASN A 416 -53.70 -24.14 4.55
C ASN A 416 -54.19 -22.79 4.00
N ASP A 417 -54.56 -22.75 2.73
CA ASP A 417 -55.14 -21.60 2.03
C ASP A 417 -56.34 -22.14 1.25
N ASN A 418 -57.55 -22.02 1.83
CA ASN A 418 -58.76 -22.59 1.25
C ASN A 418 -59.46 -21.64 0.27
N ASP A 419 -59.28 -20.33 0.40
CA ASP A 419 -59.90 -19.33 -0.47
C ASP A 419 -59.03 -18.89 -1.67
N GLY A 420 -57.74 -19.23 -1.64
CA GLY A 420 -56.79 -19.10 -2.74
C GLY A 420 -56.25 -17.68 -2.94
N ASP A 421 -56.20 -16.86 -1.88
CA ASP A 421 -55.69 -15.49 -1.95
C ASP A 421 -54.17 -15.36 -1.75
N GLY A 422 -53.51 -16.47 -1.40
CA GLY A 422 -52.06 -16.55 -1.24
C GLY A 422 -51.56 -16.38 0.19
N PHE A 423 -52.44 -16.06 1.15
CA PHE A 423 -52.16 -16.11 2.58
C PHE A 423 -52.73 -17.41 3.16
N GLY A 424 -52.13 -17.91 4.25
CA GLY A 424 -52.52 -19.18 4.83
C GLY A 424 -52.81 -19.11 6.31
N PHE A 425 -53.69 -19.98 6.77
CA PHE A 425 -54.12 -20.12 8.15
C PHE A 425 -53.53 -21.39 8.79
N GLY A 426 -52.95 -21.27 9.99
CA GLY A 426 -52.43 -22.41 10.75
C GLY A 426 -51.30 -22.09 11.72
N SER A 427 -51.07 -22.98 12.70
CA SER A 427 -50.02 -22.81 13.73
C SER A 427 -48.59 -22.90 13.19
N ASP A 428 -48.43 -23.42 11.97
CA ASP A 428 -47.13 -23.64 11.32
C ASP A 428 -46.85 -22.58 10.23
N CYS A 429 -47.74 -21.59 10.06
CA CYS A 429 -47.51 -20.43 9.20
C CYS A 429 -46.48 -19.51 9.87
N THR A 430 -45.47 -19.05 9.12
CA THR A 430 -44.47 -18.08 9.62
C THR A 430 -44.52 -16.82 8.77
N GLY A 431 -44.74 -15.67 9.42
CA GLY A 431 -44.94 -14.37 8.75
C GLY A 431 -46.35 -13.86 8.95
N ASP A 432 -46.84 -13.07 8.00
CA ASP A 432 -48.20 -12.53 8.01
C ASP A 432 -49.20 -13.68 7.76
N VAL A 433 -50.02 -13.96 8.78
CA VAL A 433 -50.93 -15.10 8.80
C VAL A 433 -52.33 -14.62 8.43
N ASP A 434 -53.01 -15.37 7.57
CA ASP A 434 -54.41 -15.13 7.27
C ASP A 434 -55.27 -15.26 8.54
N CYS A 435 -56.13 -14.29 8.81
CA CYS A 435 -57.07 -14.32 9.92
C CYS A 435 -58.41 -14.97 9.55
N ASN A 436 -58.70 -15.19 8.27
CA ASN A 436 -59.89 -15.89 7.78
C ASN A 436 -59.68 -16.67 6.47
N ASP A 437 -59.19 -17.92 6.61
CA ASP A 437 -58.93 -18.93 5.55
C ASP A 437 -60.09 -19.25 4.58
N ASP A 438 -61.30 -18.73 4.83
CA ASP A 438 -62.49 -18.99 4.02
C ASP A 438 -62.96 -17.73 3.25
N ASP A 439 -62.26 -16.59 3.36
CA ASP A 439 -62.63 -15.31 2.74
C ASP A 439 -61.43 -14.52 2.20
N ALA A 440 -61.22 -14.64 0.88
CA ALA A 440 -60.15 -13.99 0.13
C ALA A 440 -60.12 -12.44 0.17
N THR A 441 -61.07 -11.81 0.87
CA THR A 441 -61.10 -10.35 1.11
C THR A 441 -60.58 -9.95 2.48
N ILE A 442 -60.22 -10.92 3.33
CA ILE A 442 -59.70 -10.74 4.68
C ILE A 442 -58.35 -11.46 4.73
N ASN A 443 -57.27 -10.71 4.58
CA ASN A 443 -55.90 -11.21 4.60
C ASN A 443 -54.92 -10.07 4.86
N PRO A 444 -53.67 -10.33 5.27
CA PRO A 444 -52.69 -9.30 5.59
C PRO A 444 -52.39 -8.23 4.52
N GLY A 445 -52.74 -8.49 3.26
CA GLY A 445 -52.61 -7.51 2.16
C GLY A 445 -53.89 -6.75 1.83
N ALA A 446 -55.00 -7.02 2.52
CA ALA A 446 -56.28 -6.40 2.25
C ALA A 446 -56.31 -4.95 2.73
N SER A 447 -57.21 -4.15 2.15
CA SER A 447 -57.47 -2.78 2.60
C SER A 447 -58.69 -2.77 3.52
N GLU A 448 -58.62 -1.97 4.58
CA GLU A 448 -59.72 -1.88 5.54
C GLU A 448 -61.02 -1.37 4.91
N ILE A 449 -62.14 -2.00 5.26
CA ILE A 449 -63.49 -1.57 4.90
C ILE A 449 -64.04 -0.77 6.08
N CYS A 450 -64.00 0.54 5.95
CA CYS A 450 -64.37 1.42 7.06
C CYS A 450 -65.80 1.21 7.58
N SER A 451 -65.92 1.17 8.91
CA SER A 451 -67.17 1.07 9.70
C SER A 451 -67.90 -0.28 9.69
N ASP A 452 -67.21 -1.38 9.34
CA ASP A 452 -67.77 -2.74 9.50
C ASP A 452 -67.24 -3.52 10.71
N ASP A 453 -66.28 -2.94 11.44
CA ASP A 453 -65.62 -3.50 12.63
C ASP A 453 -64.93 -4.85 12.39
N ILE A 454 -64.62 -5.17 11.13
CA ILE A 454 -63.82 -6.32 10.71
C ILE A 454 -62.40 -5.82 10.45
N ASP A 455 -61.41 -6.58 10.90
CA ASP A 455 -60.00 -6.38 10.58
C ASP A 455 -59.74 -7.14 9.27
N GLN A 456 -59.69 -6.43 8.15
CA GLN A 456 -59.46 -7.05 6.84
C GLN A 456 -57.99 -7.36 6.63
N ASN A 457 -57.08 -6.54 7.17
CA ASN A 457 -55.64 -6.69 6.99
C ASN A 457 -54.94 -7.50 8.09
N CYS A 458 -55.71 -8.17 8.95
CA CYS A 458 -55.24 -9.09 9.98
C CYS A 458 -54.14 -8.52 10.89
N ASN A 459 -54.17 -7.21 11.18
CA ASN A 459 -53.16 -6.51 11.98
C ASN A 459 -53.59 -6.34 13.46
N ASP A 460 -54.62 -7.07 13.89
CA ASP A 460 -55.28 -6.99 15.20
C ASP A 460 -56.02 -5.66 15.46
N THR A 461 -56.23 -4.82 14.44
CA THR A 461 -56.76 -3.45 14.56
C THR A 461 -57.80 -3.15 13.47
N ALA A 462 -59.07 -3.44 13.74
CA ALA A 462 -60.15 -3.11 12.81
C ALA A 462 -60.25 -1.58 12.54
N ASN A 463 -60.35 -1.22 11.26
CA ASN A 463 -60.44 0.14 10.71
C ASN A 463 -59.16 0.98 10.82
N ASP A 464 -57.96 0.40 10.89
CA ASP A 464 -56.73 1.18 10.75
C ASP A 464 -56.60 1.77 9.33
N GLY A 465 -55.92 2.90 9.17
CA GLY A 465 -55.85 3.59 7.87
C GLY A 465 -57.20 4.12 7.32
N CYS A 466 -58.31 3.96 8.05
CA CYS A 466 -59.58 4.61 7.74
C CYS A 466 -59.53 6.09 8.15
N PRO A 467 -59.98 7.02 7.28
CA PRO A 467 -59.96 8.44 7.58
C PRO A 467 -60.82 8.75 8.83
N GLY A 468 -60.16 9.16 9.92
CA GLY A 468 -60.77 9.72 11.12
C GLY A 468 -60.82 8.84 12.36
N VAL A 469 -60.09 7.70 12.43
CA VAL A 469 -60.18 6.79 13.59
C VAL A 469 -59.06 6.99 14.63
N ASP A 470 -57.82 7.31 14.24
CA ASP A 470 -56.70 7.54 15.19
C ASP A 470 -55.95 8.88 15.00
N CYS A 471 -56.63 9.87 14.43
CA CYS A 471 -56.16 11.26 14.39
C CYS A 471 -57.05 12.12 15.28
N LYS A 472 -56.51 12.51 16.43
CA LYS A 472 -57.18 13.42 17.35
C LYS A 472 -56.40 14.72 17.40
N ASP A 473 -57.12 15.82 17.19
CA ASP A 473 -56.66 17.19 17.40
C ASP A 473 -57.22 17.62 18.75
N THR A 474 -56.37 17.63 19.79
CA THR A 474 -56.80 17.87 21.17
C THR A 474 -56.81 19.36 21.54
N ASP A 475 -56.01 20.20 20.88
CA ASP A 475 -55.90 21.63 21.19
C ASP A 475 -56.61 22.57 20.18
N GLY A 476 -57.04 22.03 19.04
CA GLY A 476 -57.93 22.64 18.07
C GLY A 476 -57.24 23.56 17.07
N ASP A 477 -55.94 23.40 16.82
CA ASP A 477 -55.21 24.17 15.80
C ASP A 477 -55.43 23.66 14.35
N GLY A 478 -56.03 22.48 14.20
CA GLY A 478 -56.34 21.86 12.93
C GLY A 478 -55.33 20.83 12.44
N VAL A 479 -54.27 20.54 13.21
CA VAL A 479 -53.31 19.46 12.95
C VAL A 479 -53.47 18.37 14.01
N PRO A 480 -53.89 17.15 13.64
CA PRO A 480 -54.05 16.08 14.61
C PRO A 480 -52.72 15.37 14.93
N LYS A 481 -52.64 14.72 16.09
CA LYS A 481 -51.54 13.80 16.44
C LYS A 481 -52.01 12.36 16.49
N GLY A 482 -51.20 11.47 15.92
CA GLY A 482 -51.48 10.03 15.88
C GLY A 482 -50.51 9.30 14.95
N PRO A 483 -50.33 7.97 15.16
CA PRO A 483 -49.40 7.17 14.36
C PRO A 483 -49.76 7.14 12.87
N ASP A 484 -51.03 7.38 12.53
CA ASP A 484 -51.55 7.26 11.17
C ASP A 484 -51.90 8.63 10.53
N CYS A 485 -51.46 9.74 11.14
CA CYS A 485 -51.76 11.08 10.60
C CYS A 485 -50.76 11.48 9.51
N VAL A 486 -51.30 11.89 8.35
CA VAL A 486 -50.51 12.33 7.18
C VAL A 486 -49.60 13.52 7.49
N VAL A 487 -50.03 14.39 8.40
CA VAL A 487 -49.22 15.43 9.04
C VAL A 487 -49.47 15.27 10.54
N SER A 488 -48.41 15.06 11.32
CA SER A 488 -48.52 14.85 12.77
C SER A 488 -48.09 16.10 13.52
N ASP A 489 -48.93 16.54 14.43
CA ASP A 489 -48.60 17.59 15.39
C ASP A 489 -47.47 17.15 16.33
N CYS A 490 -46.48 18.03 16.54
CA CYS A 490 -45.38 17.76 17.45
C CYS A 490 -45.78 17.94 18.93
N ASP A 491 -46.79 18.74 19.27
CA ASP A 491 -47.40 18.82 20.60
C ASP A 491 -48.92 19.13 20.59
N ASP A 492 -49.73 18.07 20.45
CA ASP A 492 -51.22 18.04 20.51
C ASP A 492 -51.89 18.65 21.76
N ASN A 493 -51.14 19.26 22.67
CA ASN A 493 -51.70 20.02 23.78
C ASN A 493 -51.39 21.52 23.72
N ASN A 494 -50.69 21.98 22.69
CA ASN A 494 -50.25 23.34 22.51
C ASN A 494 -50.59 23.85 21.09
N PRO A 495 -51.66 24.65 20.93
CA PRO A 495 -52.16 25.07 19.62
C PRO A 495 -51.26 26.11 18.90
N ASN A 496 -50.06 26.34 19.44
CA ASN A 496 -49.02 27.17 18.83
C ASN A 496 -47.78 26.32 18.48
N ARG A 497 -47.89 24.99 18.45
CA ARG A 497 -46.75 24.10 18.25
C ARG A 497 -47.05 22.98 17.26
N PHE A 498 -47.24 23.35 16.00
CA PHE A 498 -47.64 22.43 14.93
C PHE A 498 -46.86 22.69 13.63
N PRO A 499 -46.69 21.68 12.76
CA PRO A 499 -45.94 21.79 11.52
C PRO A 499 -46.32 23.00 10.66
N GLY A 500 -45.36 23.90 10.42
CA GLY A 500 -45.52 25.11 9.59
C GLY A 500 -46.19 26.31 10.26
N ASN A 501 -46.35 26.29 11.59
CA ASN A 501 -46.78 27.46 12.36
C ASN A 501 -45.64 28.48 12.52
N PRO A 502 -45.83 29.80 12.30
CA PRO A 502 -44.73 30.76 12.50
C PRO A 502 -44.15 30.78 13.92
N GLU A 503 -42.82 30.88 14.03
CA GLU A 503 -42.08 30.97 15.30
C GLU A 503 -42.51 32.17 16.18
N ILE A 504 -42.69 31.92 17.48
CA ILE A 504 -43.04 32.90 18.51
C ILE A 504 -41.78 33.35 19.25
N CYS A 505 -41.24 34.44 18.76
CA CYS A 505 -39.92 34.93 19.16
C CYS A 505 -39.66 35.12 20.65
N GLY A 506 -38.62 34.44 21.11
CA GLY A 506 -38.05 34.53 22.45
C GLY A 506 -38.86 33.73 23.48
N ASP A 507 -39.69 32.79 23.05
CA ASP A 507 -40.37 31.84 23.94
C ASP A 507 -39.56 30.56 24.19
N GLY A 508 -38.52 30.31 23.37
CA GLY A 508 -37.62 29.17 23.50
C GLY A 508 -38.27 27.83 23.14
N ILE A 509 -39.34 27.84 22.35
CA ILE A 509 -40.08 26.69 21.86
C ILE A 509 -39.99 26.68 20.33
N ASP A 510 -39.68 25.53 19.75
CA ASP A 510 -39.85 25.26 18.31
C ASP A 510 -41.35 25.14 18.03
N ASN A 511 -41.97 26.21 17.51
CA ASN A 511 -43.40 26.34 17.26
C ASN A 511 -43.83 25.70 15.94
N ASP A 512 -42.92 25.55 14.99
CA ASP A 512 -43.20 25.08 13.63
C ASP A 512 -42.83 23.62 13.39
N CYS A 513 -42.27 22.96 14.41
CA CYS A 513 -41.86 21.56 14.47
C CYS A 513 -40.74 21.18 13.47
N ASP A 514 -39.95 22.12 12.98
CA ASP A 514 -38.86 21.87 12.05
C ASP A 514 -37.58 21.36 12.74
N GLY A 515 -37.54 21.38 14.07
CA GLY A 515 -36.43 20.96 14.90
C GLY A 515 -35.49 22.09 15.34
N TYR A 516 -35.79 23.34 14.98
CA TYR A 516 -35.06 24.54 15.36
C TYR A 516 -35.93 25.47 16.21
N VAL A 517 -35.34 26.07 17.24
CA VAL A 517 -36.05 26.96 18.17
C VAL A 517 -35.80 28.41 17.79
N ASP A 518 -36.86 29.22 17.68
CA ASP A 518 -36.80 30.67 17.41
C ASP A 518 -36.09 31.04 16.09
N ASP A 519 -36.19 30.16 15.10
CA ASP A 519 -35.78 30.40 13.72
C ASP A 519 -36.70 31.52 13.13
N CYS A 520 -36.20 32.42 12.27
CA CYS A 520 -37.06 33.40 11.57
C CYS A 520 -37.81 34.51 12.38
N CYS A 521 -37.20 35.08 13.43
CA CYS A 521 -37.86 36.08 14.29
C CYS A 521 -37.81 37.59 13.87
N PRO A 522 -38.95 38.33 13.78
CA PRO A 522 -38.95 39.73 13.35
C PRO A 522 -38.56 40.72 14.47
N GLY A 523 -37.43 41.41 14.28
CA GLY A 523 -36.90 42.41 15.22
C GLY A 523 -35.36 42.43 15.28
N VAL A 524 -34.73 41.34 14.84
CA VAL A 524 -33.36 41.32 14.32
C VAL A 524 -33.42 41.80 12.88
N THR A 525 -33.08 43.06 12.63
CA THR A 525 -33.05 43.67 11.28
C THR A 525 -31.86 43.17 10.48
N LEU A 526 -31.76 41.86 10.27
CA LEU A 526 -30.68 41.19 9.54
C LEU A 526 -31.17 40.19 8.48
N CYS A 527 -32.45 39.75 8.48
CA CYS A 527 -32.87 38.60 7.66
C CYS A 527 -34.01 38.80 6.64
N ASP A 528 -34.77 39.90 6.64
CA ASP A 528 -35.79 40.18 5.62
C ASP A 528 -35.55 41.57 5.03
N ASN A 529 -34.68 41.63 4.02
CA ASN A 529 -34.23 42.89 3.43
C ASN A 529 -35.19 43.40 2.33
N ASP A 530 -36.13 42.59 1.85
CA ASP A 530 -37.11 42.98 0.84
C ASP A 530 -38.56 43.07 1.35
N GLY A 531 -38.79 42.68 2.61
CA GLY A 531 -40.04 42.88 3.34
C GLY A 531 -41.15 41.94 2.89
N ASP A 532 -40.81 40.78 2.33
CA ASP A 532 -41.77 39.81 1.81
C ASP A 532 -42.20 38.75 2.85
N GLY A 533 -41.55 38.75 4.03
CA GLY A 533 -41.88 37.87 5.14
C GLY A 533 -41.15 36.52 5.14
N ALA A 534 -40.16 36.30 4.27
CA ALA A 534 -39.28 35.14 4.32
C ALA A 534 -37.87 35.51 4.83
N CYS A 535 -37.30 34.72 5.75
CA CYS A 535 -35.96 34.94 6.31
C CYS A 535 -34.94 34.00 5.65
N VAL A 536 -34.44 34.34 4.46
CA VAL A 536 -33.37 33.57 3.76
C VAL A 536 -32.29 34.49 3.22
N GLY A 537 -31.04 34.33 3.67
CA GLY A 537 -29.88 35.08 3.16
C GLY A 537 -28.63 35.05 4.06
N ALA A 538 -27.47 35.38 3.47
CA ALA A 538 -26.12 35.30 4.04
C ALA A 538 -25.83 36.13 5.32
N ASP A 539 -26.79 36.89 5.82
CA ASP A 539 -26.71 37.64 7.08
C ASP A 539 -27.61 37.05 8.19
N CYS A 540 -28.23 35.90 7.95
CA CYS A 540 -28.88 35.14 8.99
C CYS A 540 -27.84 34.30 9.74
N PRO A 541 -27.64 34.52 11.05
CA PRO A 541 -26.92 33.53 11.82
C PRO A 541 -27.74 32.25 11.69
N GLY A 542 -27.17 31.21 11.08
CA GLY A 542 -27.71 29.85 11.20
C GLY A 542 -27.93 29.50 12.68
N PRO A 543 -28.52 28.34 12.98
CA PRO A 543 -29.00 28.01 14.32
C PRO A 543 -27.93 28.33 15.37
N VAL A 544 -28.26 29.17 16.37
CA VAL A 544 -27.35 29.59 17.45
C VAL A 544 -27.61 28.76 18.70
N ASP A 545 -26.59 28.56 19.53
CA ASP A 545 -26.72 27.79 20.77
C ASP A 545 -27.92 28.31 21.62
N PRO A 546 -28.93 27.46 21.90
CA PRO A 546 -30.16 27.88 22.58
C PRO A 546 -29.92 28.40 24.00
N ASN A 547 -28.89 27.90 24.69
CA ASN A 547 -28.56 28.33 26.04
C ASN A 547 -27.88 29.71 26.04
N CYS A 548 -27.02 29.96 25.05
CA CYS A 548 -26.43 31.27 24.81
C CYS A 548 -27.50 32.30 24.43
N PHE A 549 -28.41 31.94 23.53
CA PHE A 549 -29.52 32.81 23.12
C PHE A 549 -30.43 33.16 24.31
N ALA A 550 -30.84 32.16 25.09
CA ALA A 550 -31.63 32.37 26.31
C ALA A 550 -30.88 33.23 27.35
N ALA A 551 -29.56 33.07 27.49
CA ALA A 551 -28.73 33.90 28.37
C ALA A 551 -28.65 35.36 27.91
N CYS A 552 -28.76 35.62 26.61
CA CYS A 552 -28.75 36.96 26.05
C CYS A 552 -30.06 37.73 26.25
N ASN A 553 -31.17 37.09 26.63
CA ASN A 553 -32.44 37.74 27.00
C ASN A 553 -32.90 38.79 25.95
N GLY A 554 -32.75 38.47 24.66
CA GLY A 554 -33.10 39.36 23.55
C GLY A 554 -32.13 40.51 23.26
N ASN A 555 -30.92 40.52 23.85
CA ASN A 555 -29.87 41.48 23.51
C ASN A 555 -29.17 41.09 22.20
N ILE A 556 -29.44 41.87 21.14
CA ILE A 556 -28.96 41.62 19.77
C ILE A 556 -27.42 41.61 19.66
N GLU A 557 -26.70 42.48 20.38
CA GLU A 557 -25.23 42.48 20.35
C GLU A 557 -24.63 41.24 21.04
N CYS A 558 -25.35 40.67 22.02
CA CYS A 558 -24.96 39.44 22.70
C CYS A 558 -25.22 38.19 21.84
N ILE A 559 -26.37 38.18 21.15
CA ILE A 559 -26.78 37.07 20.27
C ILE A 559 -25.82 36.93 19.08
N ALA A 560 -25.32 38.04 18.53
CA ALA A 560 -24.34 38.03 17.45
C ALA A 560 -23.00 37.35 17.80
N ASP A 561 -22.68 37.23 19.09
CA ASP A 561 -21.47 36.58 19.60
C ASP A 561 -21.72 35.13 20.07
N CYS A 562 -22.95 34.61 19.91
CA CYS A 562 -23.27 33.23 20.30
C CYS A 562 -22.65 32.21 19.31
N PRO A 563 -22.13 31.08 19.82
CA PRO A 563 -21.63 30.01 18.96
C PRO A 563 -22.78 29.34 18.18
N PRO A 564 -22.48 28.68 17.05
CA PRO A 564 -23.46 27.87 16.33
C PRO A 564 -24.04 26.77 17.21
N ALA A 565 -25.29 26.39 16.97
CA ALA A 565 -25.96 25.32 17.68
C ALA A 565 -25.24 23.98 17.45
N PRO A 566 -25.09 23.17 18.51
CA PRO A 566 -24.56 21.82 18.39
C PRO A 566 -25.53 20.91 17.62
N ASP A 567 -24.98 19.91 16.92
CA ASP A 567 -25.72 18.95 16.11
C ASP A 567 -26.88 18.28 16.90
N PRO A 568 -28.15 18.36 16.43
CA PRO A 568 -29.31 17.84 17.18
C PRO A 568 -29.27 16.32 17.43
N ALA A 569 -28.69 15.53 16.51
CA ALA A 569 -28.57 14.09 16.68
C ALA A 569 -27.51 13.74 17.74
N CYS A 570 -26.40 14.48 17.79
CA CYS A 570 -25.40 14.39 18.86
C CYS A 570 -26.00 14.75 20.22
N VAL A 571 -26.78 15.84 20.30
CA VAL A 571 -27.44 16.27 21.54
C VAL A 571 -28.44 15.21 22.03
N ALA A 572 -29.24 14.64 21.13
CA ALA A 572 -30.17 13.56 21.47
C ALA A 572 -29.44 12.30 21.98
N ALA A 573 -28.31 11.94 21.36
CA ALA A 573 -27.47 10.82 21.78
C ALA A 573 -26.81 11.02 23.16
N CYS A 574 -26.67 12.27 23.63
CA CYS A 574 -26.10 12.57 24.94
C CYS A 574 -27.07 12.36 26.13
N GLU A 575 -28.34 12.01 25.89
CA GLU A 575 -29.37 11.72 26.91
C GLU A 575 -29.45 12.79 28.04
N GLY A 576 -29.18 14.06 27.71
CA GLY A 576 -29.22 15.19 28.66
C GLY A 576 -27.97 15.40 29.51
N LEU A 577 -26.85 14.73 29.23
CA LEU A 577 -25.57 14.94 29.93
C LEU A 577 -24.82 16.18 29.39
N GLN A 578 -24.80 17.27 30.15
CA GLN A 578 -24.23 18.56 29.70
C GLN A 578 -22.78 18.48 29.22
N SER A 579 -21.92 17.72 29.90
CA SER A 579 -20.51 17.58 29.49
C SER A 579 -20.32 16.84 28.16
N CYS A 580 -21.32 16.11 27.70
CA CYS A 580 -21.32 15.46 26.37
C CYS A 580 -21.84 16.43 25.32
N ILE A 581 -22.87 17.22 25.66
CA ILE A 581 -23.46 18.24 24.79
C ILE A 581 -22.44 19.35 24.46
N ASP A 582 -21.63 19.77 25.45
CA ASP A 582 -20.60 20.79 25.27
C ASP A 582 -19.48 20.35 24.30
N ASP A 583 -19.32 19.04 24.08
CA ASP A 583 -18.32 18.45 23.18
C ASP A 583 -18.91 18.11 21.78
N CYS A 584 -20.21 18.38 21.54
CA CYS A 584 -20.82 18.13 20.24
C CYS A 584 -20.31 19.11 19.17
N PRO A 585 -20.03 18.65 17.94
CA PRO A 585 -19.64 19.53 16.85
C PRO A 585 -20.80 20.46 16.42
N PRO A 586 -20.50 21.61 15.77
CA PRO A 586 -21.53 22.46 15.18
C PRO A 586 -22.33 21.70 14.10
N ALA A 587 -23.59 22.08 13.91
CA ALA A 587 -24.52 21.44 12.98
C ALA A 587 -23.95 21.35 11.53
N ARG A 588 -24.08 20.16 10.94
CA ARG A 588 -23.58 19.80 9.58
C ARG A 588 -24.76 19.37 8.69
N ASP A 589 -24.52 19.24 7.38
CA ASP A 589 -25.58 18.90 6.42
C ASP A 589 -26.40 17.67 6.86
N PRO A 590 -27.73 17.80 7.07
CA PRO A 590 -28.56 16.72 7.60
C PRO A 590 -28.59 15.48 6.69
N ASN A 591 -28.56 15.66 5.37
CA ASN A 591 -28.58 14.54 4.42
C ASN A 591 -27.25 13.78 4.43
N CYS A 592 -26.13 14.49 4.59
CA CYS A 592 -24.81 13.88 4.77
C CYS A 592 -24.72 13.10 6.09
N VAL A 593 -25.23 13.67 7.19
CA VAL A 593 -25.22 13.02 8.51
C VAL A 593 -26.11 11.77 8.51
N GLU A 594 -27.27 11.82 7.86
CA GLU A 594 -28.16 10.66 7.68
C GLU A 594 -27.48 9.56 6.83
N ALA A 595 -26.78 9.94 5.76
CA ALA A 595 -25.98 9.03 4.94
C ALA A 595 -24.82 8.37 5.71
N CYS A 596 -24.36 8.96 6.81
CA CYS A 596 -23.30 8.42 7.65
C CYS A 596 -23.76 7.35 8.66
N ALA A 597 -25.07 7.10 8.80
CA ALA A 597 -25.64 6.02 9.64
C ALA A 597 -25.02 5.88 11.06
N GLY A 598 -24.67 7.00 11.69
CA GLY A 598 -24.13 7.06 13.06
C GLY A 598 -22.60 6.85 13.20
N ALA A 599 -21.83 6.79 12.11
CA ALA A 599 -20.37 6.65 12.18
C ALA A 599 -19.67 8.00 12.44
N LEU A 600 -19.09 8.18 13.64
CA LEU A 600 -18.53 9.47 14.10
C LEU A 600 -17.46 10.07 13.17
N SER A 601 -16.55 9.24 12.64
CA SER A 601 -15.51 9.71 11.71
C SER A 601 -16.04 10.12 10.33
N CYS A 602 -17.24 9.67 9.95
CA CYS A 602 -17.94 10.07 8.73
C CYS A 602 -18.67 11.40 8.95
N ILE A 603 -19.34 11.54 10.10
CA ILE A 603 -20.00 12.78 10.52
C ILE A 603 -18.99 13.93 10.64
N GLU A 604 -17.79 13.66 11.17
CA GLU A 604 -16.67 14.62 11.23
C GLU A 604 -16.14 15.05 9.85
N ALA A 605 -16.49 14.33 8.78
CA ALA A 605 -16.14 14.65 7.40
C ALA A 605 -17.29 15.32 6.61
N CYS A 606 -18.51 15.39 7.16
CA CYS A 606 -19.63 16.07 6.50
C CYS A 606 -19.42 17.59 6.40
N PRO A 607 -19.74 18.22 5.27
CA PRO A 607 -19.69 19.67 5.14
C PRO A 607 -20.71 20.35 6.07
N PRO A 608 -20.50 21.63 6.45
CA PRO A 608 -21.54 22.42 7.11
C PRO A 608 -22.81 22.47 6.23
N ALA A 609 -24.00 22.56 6.86
CA ALA A 609 -25.26 22.65 6.12
C ALA A 609 -25.20 23.81 5.11
N GLU A 610 -25.42 23.51 3.83
CA GLU A 610 -24.85 24.32 2.75
C GLU A 610 -25.29 25.80 2.72
N ASP A 611 -24.26 26.63 2.53
CA ASP A 611 -24.25 28.00 2.04
C ASP A 611 -24.70 28.00 0.57
N SER A 612 -25.95 28.41 0.32
CA SER A 612 -26.45 28.63 -1.04
C SER A 612 -25.93 29.95 -1.60
N ASN A 613 -24.63 30.01 -1.92
CA ASN A 613 -24.08 31.12 -2.69
C ASN A 613 -22.80 30.76 -3.44
N ASP A 614 -22.93 30.36 -4.70
CA ASP A 614 -22.05 30.90 -5.72
C ASP A 614 -22.86 31.78 -6.69
N ASN A 615 -22.79 33.09 -6.46
CA ASN A 615 -23.29 34.09 -7.38
C ASN A 615 -22.34 34.25 -8.60
N ASP A 616 -21.90 33.15 -9.23
CA ASP A 616 -21.30 33.17 -10.57
C ASP A 616 -22.24 32.47 -11.57
N PRO A 617 -22.97 33.22 -12.41
CA PRO A 617 -23.91 32.65 -13.39
C PRO A 617 -23.24 31.81 -14.52
N VAL A 618 -21.98 31.42 -14.37
CA VAL A 618 -21.16 30.75 -15.40
C VAL A 618 -20.57 29.40 -14.94
N CYS A 619 -20.60 29.07 -13.64
CA CYS A 619 -20.08 27.82 -13.05
C CYS A 619 -21.13 26.70 -13.11
N GLY A 620 -20.70 25.44 -13.34
CA GLY A 620 -21.56 24.25 -13.32
C GLY A 620 -21.61 23.59 -11.94
N TRP A 621 -22.22 22.40 -11.84
CA TRP A 621 -22.20 21.59 -10.60
C TRP A 621 -20.84 20.90 -10.42
N GLU A 622 -20.42 20.65 -9.17
CA GLU A 622 -19.26 19.80 -8.85
C GLU A 622 -19.41 18.43 -9.55
N GLY A 623 -18.42 18.08 -10.39
CA GLY A 623 -18.43 16.87 -11.22
C GLY A 623 -18.77 17.08 -12.71
N SER A 624 -18.86 18.33 -13.16
CA SER A 624 -18.92 18.65 -14.59
C SER A 624 -17.54 18.48 -15.29
N ILE A 625 -17.53 18.36 -16.62
CA ILE A 625 -16.30 18.10 -17.40
C ILE A 625 -15.67 19.43 -17.84
N GLU A 626 -14.39 19.63 -17.51
CA GLU A 626 -13.55 20.76 -17.93
C GLU A 626 -13.55 21.01 -19.46
N ILE A 627 -13.68 22.28 -19.86
CA ILE A 627 -13.66 22.70 -21.27
C ILE A 627 -12.29 23.29 -21.62
N CYS A 628 -11.42 22.45 -22.18
CA CYS A 628 -10.03 22.80 -22.41
C CYS A 628 -9.80 24.04 -23.31
N GLY A 629 -9.05 25.00 -22.77
CA GLY A 629 -8.48 26.14 -23.49
C GLY A 629 -9.31 27.42 -23.43
N ASP A 630 -10.30 27.49 -22.54
CA ASP A 630 -11.10 28.70 -22.31
C ASP A 630 -10.69 29.49 -21.05
N HIS A 631 -9.76 28.95 -20.26
CA HIS A 631 -9.21 29.55 -19.04
C HIS A 631 -10.26 29.89 -17.98
N LYS A 632 -11.33 29.10 -17.92
CA LYS A 632 -12.32 29.14 -16.87
C LYS A 632 -12.25 27.85 -16.06
N ASP A 633 -12.75 27.97 -14.84
CA ASP A 633 -12.92 26.86 -13.91
C ASP A 633 -14.37 26.40 -14.07
N ASN A 634 -14.56 25.33 -14.86
CA ASN A 634 -15.86 24.87 -15.31
C ASN A 634 -16.44 23.81 -14.37
N ASP A 635 -15.58 23.09 -13.63
CA ASP A 635 -15.97 22.10 -12.63
C ASP A 635 -15.86 22.59 -11.18
N CYS A 636 -15.42 23.85 -11.01
CA CYS A 636 -15.50 24.66 -9.79
C CYS A 636 -14.64 24.13 -8.64
N ASP A 637 -13.51 23.49 -8.97
CA ASP A 637 -12.53 22.96 -8.03
C ASP A 637 -11.45 23.99 -7.61
N GLY A 638 -11.50 25.18 -8.20
CA GLY A 638 -10.61 26.30 -7.94
C GLY A 638 -9.43 26.44 -8.92
N ILE A 639 -9.32 25.60 -9.96
CA ILE A 639 -8.18 25.57 -10.89
C ILE A 639 -8.62 25.40 -12.36
N ALA A 640 -8.57 26.50 -13.13
CA ALA A 640 -8.92 26.47 -14.55
C ALA A 640 -8.06 25.52 -15.43
N ASP A 641 -8.72 24.76 -16.33
CA ASP A 641 -8.15 23.86 -17.35
C ASP A 641 -7.36 22.63 -16.82
N ASP A 642 -7.55 22.18 -15.58
CA ASP A 642 -6.69 21.18 -14.95
C ASP A 642 -7.04 19.71 -15.29
N GLY A 643 -8.30 19.44 -15.67
CA GLY A 643 -8.83 18.15 -16.13
C GLY A 643 -8.50 17.78 -17.58
N CYS A 644 -7.67 18.58 -18.27
CA CYS A 644 -7.42 18.46 -19.71
C CYS A 644 -6.24 17.52 -20.05
N PRO A 645 -6.43 16.52 -20.93
CA PRO A 645 -5.32 15.67 -21.35
C PRO A 645 -4.31 16.45 -22.19
N GLY A 646 -3.05 16.48 -21.74
CA GLY A 646 -1.93 17.19 -22.36
C GLY A 646 -1.49 16.66 -23.74
#